data_AF-A0A7S4UMA9-F1
#
_entry.id   AF-A0A7S4UMA9-F1
#
_cell.length_a   1.000
_cell.length_b   1.000
_cell.length_c   1.000
_cell.angle_alpha   90.00
_cell.angle_beta   90.00
_cell.angle_gamma   90.00
#
_symmetry.space_group_name_H-M   'P 1'
#
loop_
_entity.id
_entity.type
_entity.pdbx_description
1 polymer ?
#
loop_
_entity_poly.entity_id
_entity_poly.type
_entity_poly.pdbx_seq_one_letter_code
_entity_poly.pdbx_strand_id
1 'polypeptide(L)'
;MEWDNPLQVDFQLEVAYNTSAPPPCPSQQSPPPGKSHADVCASSVEVWSGGKGVPNIFTDKAGRSQECFLIDRRLHNAGTLDGYLRLLSHSAGSFDPGNSVVALAQAAKVAEDASSQATLKASPVWKVLLSQLLGCCEKLEPRGLSMASYACAKLGCDDESLLRAFAEVGLRRAKDFGTMDIAKMCWAFARIGIIEDASDLWEALAYQAELKARDARAVDLSMLLWSFTTAEVGSEALYRELARASVLLLEDLPPQALANLLWAYAVRNLSDVDLAAALCRRAWAVIDEFVEFDVGNFCWGLARMDVVDFPLLDCLAAHTVKTGLWKRFPAVMASQVAWTFASSRFLHTALFDVLSDYIARHVAVFDNQHVATFAWAFAAVGAQVPGAFSTIASYAKGGRLWAFQQDELCALFWAFAKAAWSDEQLFGDLVHVSRLRTDEFNGESAANLLWALAAIRFSPRIDTSEFAGEIDELLDFILQSLLSGRWTLRDAGALYMAVWCYCKLGQAEGAWSLFERVAGPGRRPPWVEASAGQRVDARLPPLRCLSVLMLAAERLQDPRRAARLWKQLAAESAVGELRAACLHCAVLALAKAGRHAEAAGICAQMQGAGLWGPASQQLCCRLGLAGGSAMADATDPWDAGLVWAPLEAATPPALHHHSQELRLLEAVRAHCAGLAEGPSATAVLDAMRAFALQQESQNIEVCCGVLAPDKASVLEEVVRRRRPRVALELGTRTGYAAIWMVLQMRGLGAADAFVITVESDPIRWAVAQSLFELAGVAQAVQSLVGPPCDCLEVAASCLGSRSPELLLLRGHGEASPGSLRELQDAERTGLVPEDGPVVVDHALWPGAPLLLWHMHRRPKYDVSLLALSGADRKQVRDWIAVSYVQRSEAETEESIDAAAGTFPELAPLAGESDRFWQRSLSPAAWDAGGRSYAEERERFMFRSCAAFQEAGLHASMWLASGPAADPAAAAHASRACAALPQDWSGSHDAYWPPAVQAGK
;
A
#
# COMPACT_ATOMS: atom_id res chain seq x y z
N MET A 1 -4.00 -7.71 24.07
CA MET A 1 -2.88 -8.13 23.20
C MET A 1 -1.61 -7.92 24.00
N GLU A 2 -1.25 -8.87 24.85
CA GLU A 2 0.11 -8.95 25.40
C GLU A 2 0.89 -9.80 24.39
N TRP A 3 1.66 -9.15 23.54
CA TRP A 3 2.57 -9.84 22.63
C TRP A 3 3.85 -10.11 23.40
N ASP A 4 4.17 -11.38 23.65
CA ASP A 4 5.50 -11.78 24.11
C ASP A 4 6.51 -11.31 23.04
N ASN A 5 7.24 -10.26 23.38
CA ASN A 5 8.11 -9.52 22.47
C ASN A 5 9.42 -10.30 22.24
N PRO A 6 9.67 -10.86 21.03
CA PRO A 6 10.87 -11.66 20.78
C PRO A 6 12.13 -10.80 20.55
N LEU A 7 12.11 -9.50 20.88
CA LEU A 7 13.24 -8.56 20.79
C LEU A 7 14.33 -8.81 21.86
N GLN A 8 14.67 -10.06 22.13
CA GLN A 8 15.84 -10.44 22.91
C GLN A 8 17.07 -10.52 22.00
N VAL A 9 17.52 -9.36 21.48
CA VAL A 9 18.90 -9.24 20.99
C VAL A 9 19.76 -8.74 22.15
N ASP A 10 20.71 -9.58 22.55
CA ASP A 10 21.73 -9.18 23.50
C ASP A 10 22.57 -8.07 22.86
N PHE A 11 22.62 -6.89 23.48
CA PHE A 11 23.48 -5.79 23.05
C PHE A 11 24.94 -6.21 23.26
N GLN A 12 25.51 -6.95 22.31
CA GLN A 12 26.95 -7.15 22.20
C GLN A 12 27.50 -6.14 21.19
N LEU A 13 27.76 -4.93 21.68
CA LEU A 13 28.72 -4.04 21.05
C LEU A 13 30.06 -4.28 21.74
N GLU A 14 31.01 -4.85 20.99
CA GLU A 14 32.43 -4.73 21.32
C GLU A 14 32.74 -3.23 21.44
N VAL A 15 32.85 -2.75 22.67
CA VAL A 15 33.50 -1.47 22.94
C VAL A 15 34.95 -1.67 22.55
N ALA A 16 35.30 -1.27 21.33
CA ALA A 16 36.67 -1.12 20.90
C ALA A 16 37.35 -0.09 21.82
N TYR A 17 37.95 -0.58 22.91
CA TYR A 17 39.00 0.14 23.60
C TYR A 17 40.14 0.25 22.59
N ASN A 18 40.45 1.50 22.26
CA ASN A 18 41.52 1.91 21.36
C ASN A 18 42.80 1.08 21.62
N THR A 19 43.00 0.05 20.81
CA THR A 19 44.24 -0.74 20.73
C THR A 19 44.79 -0.60 19.32
N SER A 20 44.91 0.64 18.86
CA SER A 20 45.82 0.94 17.76
C SER A 20 47.25 0.88 18.30
N ALA A 21 47.95 -0.23 18.05
CA ALA A 21 49.40 -0.26 18.16
C ALA A 21 49.97 0.81 17.22
N PRO A 22 50.93 1.65 17.66
CA PRO A 22 51.51 2.66 16.79
C PRO A 22 52.35 1.99 15.67
N PRO A 23 52.43 2.59 14.47
CA PRO A 23 53.24 2.06 13.37
C PRO A 23 54.73 2.07 13.75
N PRO A 24 55.56 1.18 13.17
CA PRO A 24 56.97 1.09 13.51
C PRO A 24 57.72 2.36 13.10
N CYS A 25 58.47 2.93 14.04
CA CYS A 25 59.32 4.09 13.82
C CYS A 25 60.59 3.68 13.05
N PRO A 26 61.04 4.44 12.02
CA PRO A 26 62.29 4.15 11.34
C PRO A 26 63.50 4.67 12.13
N SER A 27 64.34 3.72 12.54
CA SER A 27 65.81 3.75 12.68
C SER A 27 66.54 4.99 13.23
N GLN A 28 67.36 4.70 14.23
CA GLN A 28 68.67 5.28 14.57
C GLN A 28 68.72 6.64 15.29
N GLN A 29 68.92 6.58 16.61
CA GLN A 29 70.02 7.27 17.32
C GLN A 29 70.18 6.70 18.75
N SER A 30 71.43 6.47 19.16
CA SER A 30 71.86 5.85 20.42
C SER A 30 71.54 6.69 21.67
N PRO A 31 71.44 6.09 22.88
CA PRO A 31 70.98 6.79 24.09
C PRO A 31 72.13 7.48 24.86
N PRO A 32 71.89 8.58 25.59
CA PRO A 32 72.76 9.01 26.69
C PRO A 32 72.38 8.29 28.00
N PRO A 33 73.32 8.06 28.92
CA PRO A 33 73.11 7.17 30.06
C PRO A 33 72.53 7.91 31.28
N GLY A 34 71.67 7.19 32.02
CA GLY A 34 71.45 7.44 33.45
C GLY A 34 70.06 7.93 33.83
N LYS A 35 69.19 6.98 34.21
CA LYS A 35 68.27 7.01 35.36
C LYS A 35 67.60 5.64 35.50
N SER A 36 67.38 5.21 36.74
CA SER A 36 67.09 3.83 37.13
C SER A 36 65.65 3.38 36.81
N HIS A 37 65.44 2.07 36.82
CA HIS A 37 64.19 1.33 36.60
C HIS A 37 62.99 1.69 37.52
N ALA A 38 63.10 2.72 38.36
CA ALA A 38 62.07 3.13 39.32
C ALA A 38 61.10 4.20 38.78
N ASP A 39 61.43 4.88 37.67
CA ASP A 39 60.61 5.99 37.14
C ASP A 39 59.56 5.56 36.09
N VAL A 40 59.52 4.29 35.68
CA VAL A 40 58.57 3.76 34.68
C VAL A 40 57.22 3.34 35.30
N CYS A 41 57.12 3.26 36.63
CA CYS A 41 55.86 2.94 37.32
C CYS A 41 54.99 4.16 37.67
N ALA A 42 55.41 5.38 37.34
CA ALA A 42 54.69 6.60 37.70
C ALA A 42 53.78 7.16 36.59
N SER A 43 53.86 6.68 35.34
CA SER A 43 53.11 7.25 34.21
C SER A 43 51.77 6.57 33.88
N SER A 44 51.31 5.63 34.71
CA SER A 44 49.99 4.97 34.54
C SER A 44 48.94 5.44 35.56
N VAL A 45 49.23 6.49 36.33
CA VAL A 45 48.31 7.04 37.35
C VAL A 45 47.41 8.15 36.78
N GLU A 46 47.69 8.68 35.59
CA GLU A 46 46.96 9.84 35.04
C GLU A 46 45.62 9.53 34.35
N VAL A 47 45.19 8.26 34.23
CA VAL A 47 43.90 7.95 33.56
C VAL A 47 42.69 8.07 34.52
N TRP A 48 42.91 8.19 35.84
CA TRP A 48 41.82 8.21 36.83
C TRP A 48 41.97 9.28 37.92
N SER A 49 42.86 10.26 37.72
CA SER A 49 42.97 11.45 38.56
C SER A 49 42.42 12.67 37.84
N GLY A 50 41.15 13.01 38.07
CA GLY A 50 40.65 14.41 38.06
C GLY A 50 41.01 15.31 36.88
N GLY A 51 41.14 14.80 35.65
CA GLY A 51 41.23 15.60 34.42
C GLY A 51 39.92 15.50 33.64
N LYS A 52 39.38 16.63 33.15
CA LYS A 52 38.13 16.72 32.38
C LYS A 52 37.92 15.53 31.42
N GLY A 53 36.91 14.68 31.66
CA GLY A 53 36.50 13.71 30.64
C GLY A 53 35.54 12.58 31.02
N VAL A 54 35.47 12.13 32.28
CA VAL A 54 34.67 10.94 32.65
C VAL A 54 33.80 11.22 33.89
N PRO A 55 32.46 11.24 33.78
CA PRO A 55 31.56 11.42 34.94
C PRO A 55 31.75 10.33 36.00
N ASN A 56 31.72 10.70 37.28
CA ASN A 56 31.88 9.79 38.41
C ASN A 56 30.71 8.79 38.52
N ILE A 57 31.01 7.56 38.94
CA ILE A 57 30.00 6.49 39.17
C ILE A 57 29.23 6.74 40.49
N PHE A 58 29.87 7.37 41.47
CA PHE A 58 29.26 7.69 42.77
C PHE A 58 29.88 8.95 43.38
N THR A 59 29.20 9.50 44.39
CA THR A 59 29.65 10.66 45.17
C THR A 59 30.80 10.27 46.11
N ASP A 60 32.00 10.78 45.84
CA ASP A 60 33.13 10.70 46.79
C ASP A 60 33.92 12.01 46.81
N LYS A 61 34.00 12.62 48.00
CA LYS A 61 34.74 13.88 48.22
C LYS A 61 36.22 13.62 48.57
N ALA A 62 36.59 12.39 48.92
CA ALA A 62 37.93 12.03 49.39
C ALA A 62 38.77 11.27 48.35
N GLY A 63 38.14 10.74 47.30
CA GLY A 63 38.79 9.96 46.25
C GLY A 63 38.93 8.48 46.62
N ARG A 64 38.89 7.60 45.60
CA ARG A 64 38.90 6.14 45.77
C ARG A 64 40.28 5.63 46.17
N SER A 65 40.31 4.58 47.01
CA SER A 65 41.57 3.94 47.42
C SER A 65 42.22 3.19 46.26
N GLN A 66 43.56 3.07 46.29
CA GLN A 66 44.31 2.30 45.29
C GLN A 66 43.88 0.82 45.25
N GLU A 67 43.43 0.28 46.38
CA GLU A 67 42.90 -1.08 46.50
C GLU A 67 41.60 -1.25 45.68
N CYS A 68 40.66 -0.31 45.77
CA CYS A 68 39.42 -0.34 44.99
C CYS A 68 39.68 -0.31 43.47
N PHE A 69 40.68 0.46 43.01
CA PHE A 69 41.06 0.47 41.59
C PHE A 69 41.66 -0.86 41.12
N LEU A 70 42.45 -1.53 41.98
CA LEU A 70 42.98 -2.85 41.68
C LEU A 70 41.87 -3.91 41.61
N ILE A 71 40.86 -3.79 42.47
CA ILE A 71 39.66 -4.65 42.43
C ILE A 71 38.90 -4.47 41.12
N ASP A 72 38.64 -3.22 40.68
CA ASP A 72 37.98 -2.96 39.39
C ASP A 72 38.72 -3.60 38.22
N ARG A 73 40.06 -3.46 38.18
CA ARG A 73 40.89 -4.07 37.14
C ARG A 73 40.83 -5.59 37.17
N ARG A 74 40.78 -6.21 38.34
CA ARG A 74 40.65 -7.67 38.49
C ARG A 74 39.28 -8.15 38.05
N LEU A 75 38.20 -7.42 38.38
CA LEU A 75 36.86 -7.73 37.93
C LEU A 75 36.79 -7.66 36.40
N HIS A 76 37.25 -6.57 35.78
CA HIS A 76 37.26 -6.44 34.32
C HIS A 76 38.05 -7.53 33.60
N ASN A 77 39.13 -8.02 34.20
CA ASN A 77 39.95 -9.08 33.63
C ASN A 77 39.42 -10.51 33.93
N ALA A 78 38.31 -10.64 34.65
CA ALA A 78 37.70 -11.94 34.90
C ALA A 78 37.02 -12.43 33.62
N GLY A 79 37.68 -13.36 32.90
CA GLY A 79 37.18 -13.94 31.65
C GLY A 79 36.30 -15.19 31.80
N THR A 80 36.04 -15.66 33.02
CA THR A 80 35.17 -16.82 33.29
C THR A 80 34.29 -16.59 34.50
N LEU A 81 33.08 -17.17 34.51
CA LEU A 81 32.15 -17.06 35.62
C LEU A 81 32.76 -17.56 36.94
N ASP A 82 33.46 -18.70 36.94
CA ASP A 82 34.12 -19.24 38.14
C ASP A 82 35.23 -18.34 38.66
N GLY A 83 36.04 -17.78 37.76
CA GLY A 83 37.08 -16.80 38.11
C GLY A 83 36.48 -15.55 38.73
N TYR A 84 35.38 -15.06 38.15
CA TYR A 84 34.63 -13.92 38.64
C TYR A 84 34.00 -14.17 40.02
N LEU A 85 33.31 -15.30 40.21
CA LEU A 85 32.70 -15.67 41.49
C LEU A 85 33.73 -15.80 42.61
N ARG A 86 34.89 -16.41 42.34
CA ARG A 86 36.00 -16.47 43.30
C ARG A 86 36.46 -15.06 43.69
N LEU A 87 36.66 -14.16 42.72
CA LEU A 87 37.07 -12.79 43.00
C LEU A 87 36.03 -12.05 43.85
N LEU A 88 34.74 -12.17 43.52
CA LEU A 88 33.66 -11.60 44.32
C LEU A 88 33.70 -12.11 45.76
N SER A 89 33.80 -13.42 45.98
CA SER A 89 33.78 -13.99 47.34
C SER A 89 34.93 -13.49 48.21
N HIS A 90 36.09 -13.18 47.63
CA HIS A 90 37.25 -12.69 48.39
C HIS A 90 37.24 -11.16 48.59
N SER A 91 36.61 -10.40 47.70
CA SER A 91 36.73 -8.94 47.68
C SER A 91 35.44 -8.19 48.00
N ALA A 92 34.26 -8.83 47.98
CA ALA A 92 32.99 -8.14 48.21
C ALA A 92 32.95 -7.36 49.53
N GLY A 93 33.58 -7.87 50.59
CA GLY A 93 33.62 -7.21 51.90
C GLY A 93 34.37 -5.86 51.92
N SER A 94 35.21 -5.59 50.92
CA SER A 94 36.00 -4.36 50.80
C SER A 94 35.49 -3.42 49.69
N PHE A 95 34.30 -3.68 49.13
CA PHE A 95 33.77 -2.88 48.03
C PHE A 95 33.36 -1.48 48.48
N ASP A 96 33.80 -0.48 47.71
CA ASP A 96 33.14 0.82 47.68
C ASP A 96 31.91 0.78 46.76
N PRO A 97 31.05 1.82 46.75
CA PRO A 97 29.88 1.86 45.87
C PRO A 97 30.23 1.69 44.39
N GLY A 98 31.42 2.16 43.96
CA GLY A 98 31.90 2.01 42.60
C GLY A 98 32.22 0.55 42.24
N ASN A 99 32.91 -0.17 43.12
CA ASN A 99 33.22 -1.59 42.94
C ASN A 99 31.94 -2.42 42.83
N SER A 100 30.93 -2.10 43.63
CA SER A 100 29.64 -2.79 43.57
C SER A 100 28.96 -2.64 42.19
N VAL A 101 28.99 -1.43 41.61
CA VAL A 101 28.46 -1.19 40.25
C VAL A 101 29.32 -1.89 39.19
N VAL A 102 30.64 -1.80 39.28
CA VAL A 102 31.57 -2.44 38.33
C VAL A 102 31.46 -3.96 38.38
N ALA A 103 31.34 -4.54 39.57
CA ALA A 103 31.07 -5.96 39.78
C ALA A 103 29.78 -6.35 39.06
N LEU A 104 28.66 -5.70 39.37
CA LEU A 104 27.39 -6.02 38.72
C LEU A 104 27.44 -5.87 37.19
N ALA A 105 28.07 -4.81 36.68
CA ALA A 105 28.25 -4.62 35.25
C ALA A 105 29.13 -5.70 34.59
N GLN A 106 30.14 -6.21 35.32
CA GLN A 106 30.97 -7.31 34.84
C GLN A 106 30.22 -8.64 34.91
N ALA A 107 29.40 -8.89 35.94
CA ALA A 107 28.53 -10.05 36.01
C ALA A 107 27.70 -10.22 34.72
N ALA A 108 27.13 -9.12 34.22
CA ALA A 108 26.35 -9.10 32.97
C ALA A 108 27.17 -9.47 31.71
N LYS A 109 28.51 -9.45 31.77
CA LYS A 109 29.41 -9.86 30.68
C LYS A 109 29.90 -11.29 30.81
N VAL A 110 30.03 -11.81 32.03
CA VAL A 110 30.56 -13.17 32.26
C VAL A 110 29.45 -14.22 32.40
N ALA A 111 28.20 -13.77 32.57
CA ALA A 111 27.01 -14.62 32.68
C ALA A 111 26.04 -14.30 31.52
N GLU A 112 26.42 -14.69 30.30
CA GLU A 112 25.67 -14.36 29.07
C GLU A 112 24.45 -15.28 28.86
N ASP A 113 24.56 -16.57 29.15
CA ASP A 113 23.49 -17.55 28.95
C ASP A 113 22.67 -17.84 30.22
N ALA A 114 21.46 -18.39 30.04
CA ALA A 114 20.53 -18.68 31.14
C ALA A 114 21.11 -19.61 32.23
N SER A 115 21.99 -20.56 31.87
CA SER A 115 22.62 -21.48 32.82
C SER A 115 23.68 -20.76 33.67
N SER A 116 24.49 -19.92 33.04
CA SER A 116 25.49 -19.10 33.72
C SER A 116 24.83 -18.06 34.66
N GLN A 117 23.72 -17.46 34.25
CA GLN A 117 22.93 -16.55 35.07
C GLN A 117 22.28 -17.26 36.26
N ALA A 118 21.72 -18.45 36.06
CA ALA A 118 21.19 -19.26 37.16
C ALA A 118 22.28 -19.61 38.19
N THR A 119 23.47 -19.96 37.71
CA THR A 119 24.64 -20.27 38.56
C THR A 119 25.09 -19.05 39.37
N LEU A 120 25.14 -17.87 38.74
CA LEU A 120 25.44 -16.61 39.41
C LEU A 120 24.41 -16.30 40.50
N LYS A 121 23.11 -16.34 40.16
CA LYS A 121 22.01 -16.01 41.09
C LYS A 121 21.92 -16.98 42.27
N ALA A 122 22.31 -18.23 42.10
CA ALA A 122 22.37 -19.23 43.16
C ALA A 122 23.53 -19.00 44.16
N SER A 123 24.55 -18.23 43.76
CA SER A 123 25.71 -17.98 44.61
C SER A 123 25.39 -17.07 45.81
N PRO A 124 25.85 -17.39 47.04
CA PRO A 124 25.61 -16.54 48.21
C PRO A 124 26.14 -15.10 48.03
N VAL A 125 27.23 -14.92 47.27
CA VAL A 125 27.84 -13.60 47.05
C VAL A 125 26.97 -12.69 46.17
N TRP A 126 26.06 -13.26 45.37
CA TRP A 126 25.12 -12.48 44.57
C TRP A 126 24.18 -11.66 45.46
N LYS A 127 23.59 -12.29 46.49
CA LYS A 127 22.72 -11.60 47.47
C LYS A 127 23.48 -10.53 48.25
N VAL A 128 24.75 -10.79 48.58
CA VAL A 128 25.62 -9.81 49.25
C VAL A 128 25.84 -8.59 48.34
N LEU A 129 26.15 -8.80 47.07
CA LEU A 129 26.35 -7.74 46.09
C LEU A 129 25.09 -6.87 45.92
N LEU A 130 23.90 -7.49 45.78
CA LEU A 130 22.64 -6.76 45.68
C LEU A 130 22.32 -5.97 46.96
N SER A 131 22.56 -6.55 48.13
CA SER A 131 22.36 -5.87 49.42
C SER A 131 23.30 -4.68 49.59
N GLN A 132 24.55 -4.81 49.13
CA GLN A 132 25.52 -3.70 49.13
C GLN A 132 25.09 -2.58 48.19
N LEU A 133 24.63 -2.92 46.98
CA LEU A 133 24.10 -1.95 46.02
C LEU A 133 22.88 -1.21 46.59
N LEU A 134 21.94 -1.93 47.21
CA LEU A 134 20.80 -1.34 47.88
C LEU A 134 21.25 -0.36 48.98
N GLY A 135 22.21 -0.79 49.81
CA GLY A 135 22.75 0.03 50.90
C GLY A 135 23.55 1.25 50.44
N CYS A 136 24.12 1.24 49.23
CA CYS A 136 24.86 2.37 48.68
C CYS A 136 24.13 3.15 47.57
N CYS A 137 22.88 2.79 47.25
CA CYS A 137 22.12 3.35 46.13
C CYS A 137 22.05 4.89 46.16
N GLU A 138 21.79 5.49 47.31
CA GLU A 138 21.73 6.96 47.50
C GLU A 138 23.03 7.70 47.14
N LYS A 139 24.17 7.01 47.23
CA LYS A 139 25.49 7.57 46.93
C LYS A 139 25.82 7.52 45.45
N LEU A 140 25.10 6.73 44.66
CA LEU A 140 25.35 6.56 43.23
C LEU A 140 25.01 7.85 42.48
N GLU A 141 25.87 8.18 41.52
CA GLU A 141 25.62 9.24 40.55
C GLU A 141 24.81 8.67 39.38
N PRO A 142 24.21 9.53 38.51
CA PRO A 142 23.44 9.09 37.34
C PRO A 142 24.09 7.96 36.53
N ARG A 143 25.41 8.05 36.32
CA ARG A 143 26.19 7.01 35.62
C ARG A 143 26.22 5.69 36.37
N GLY A 144 26.37 5.71 37.69
CA GLY A 144 26.35 4.48 38.50
C GLY A 144 24.98 3.85 38.54
N LEU A 145 23.93 4.66 38.69
CA LEU A 145 22.54 4.21 38.67
C LEU A 145 22.19 3.58 37.32
N SER A 146 22.46 4.27 36.21
CA SER A 146 22.13 3.79 34.86
C SER A 146 22.90 2.51 34.51
N MET A 147 24.16 2.40 34.91
CA MET A 147 24.97 1.20 34.71
C MET A 147 24.47 0.01 35.54
N ALA A 148 24.11 0.23 36.80
CA ALA A 148 23.59 -0.82 37.67
C ALA A 148 22.23 -1.32 37.19
N SER A 149 21.30 -0.42 36.85
CA SER A 149 20.00 -0.77 36.28
C SER A 149 20.14 -1.55 34.98
N TYR A 150 21.00 -1.10 34.07
CA TYR A 150 21.27 -1.78 32.81
C TYR A 150 21.81 -3.20 33.01
N ALA A 151 22.74 -3.39 33.95
CA ALA A 151 23.29 -4.70 34.28
C ALA A 151 22.24 -5.61 34.95
N CYS A 152 21.40 -5.08 35.85
CA CYS A 152 20.27 -5.80 36.42
C CYS A 152 19.32 -6.32 35.33
N ALA A 153 18.97 -5.48 34.35
CA ALA A 153 18.08 -5.85 33.25
C ALA A 153 18.69 -6.93 32.34
N LYS A 154 20.00 -6.87 32.05
CA LYS A 154 20.71 -7.93 31.30
C LYS A 154 20.72 -9.27 32.04
N LEU A 155 20.90 -9.23 33.35
CA LEU A 155 20.96 -10.42 34.19
C LEU A 155 19.56 -10.96 34.58
N GLY A 156 18.48 -10.29 34.18
CA GLY A 156 17.12 -10.61 34.61
C GLY A 156 16.97 -10.59 36.14
N CYS A 157 17.54 -9.57 36.79
CA CYS A 157 17.43 -9.38 38.23
C CYS A 157 16.02 -8.90 38.61
N ASP A 158 15.39 -9.57 39.56
CA ASP A 158 14.02 -9.40 40.01
C ASP A 158 13.90 -8.88 41.47
N ASP A 159 15.00 -8.37 42.04
CA ASP A 159 15.00 -7.77 43.39
C ASP A 159 14.18 -6.46 43.40
N GLU A 160 12.91 -6.56 43.79
CA GLU A 160 11.96 -5.44 43.84
C GLU A 160 12.46 -4.27 44.71
N SER A 161 13.15 -4.55 45.82
CA SER A 161 13.62 -3.51 46.74
C SER A 161 14.73 -2.69 46.10
N LEU A 162 15.66 -3.34 45.41
CA LEU A 162 16.72 -2.68 44.67
C LEU A 162 16.18 -1.89 43.47
N LEU A 163 15.25 -2.45 42.71
CA LEU A 163 14.66 -1.78 41.55
C LEU A 163 13.83 -0.56 41.95
N ARG A 164 13.05 -0.64 43.04
CA ARG A 164 12.36 0.51 43.64
C ARG A 164 13.34 1.58 44.09
N ALA A 165 14.44 1.20 44.75
CA ALA A 165 15.48 2.14 45.16
C ALA A 165 16.14 2.83 43.96
N PHE A 166 16.44 2.11 42.88
CA PHE A 166 16.94 2.72 41.63
C PHE A 166 15.94 3.71 41.04
N ALA A 167 14.64 3.40 41.08
CA ALA A 167 13.61 4.28 40.57
C ALA A 167 13.51 5.58 41.39
N GLU A 168 13.45 5.46 42.72
CA GLU A 168 13.32 6.59 43.64
C GLU A 168 14.55 7.52 43.61
N VAL A 169 15.75 6.94 43.65
CA VAL A 169 17.00 7.72 43.58
C VAL A 169 17.17 8.30 42.16
N GLY A 170 16.82 7.53 41.12
CA GLY A 170 16.81 7.97 39.74
C GLY A 170 15.90 9.20 39.54
N LEU A 171 14.70 9.19 40.11
CA LEU A 171 13.74 10.30 40.03
C LEU A 171 14.31 11.57 40.67
N ARG A 172 14.85 11.46 41.90
CA ARG A 172 15.47 12.60 42.60
C ARG A 172 16.64 13.20 41.83
N ARG A 173 17.37 12.38 41.08
CA ARG A 173 18.56 12.78 40.31
C ARG A 173 18.31 12.98 38.82
N ALA A 174 17.09 12.81 38.31
CA ALA A 174 16.80 12.76 36.87
C ALA A 174 17.37 13.95 36.09
N LYS A 175 17.31 15.16 36.66
CA LYS A 175 17.87 16.39 36.07
C LYS A 175 19.38 16.33 35.79
N ASP A 176 20.12 15.51 36.54
CA ASP A 176 21.58 15.39 36.47
C ASP A 176 22.00 14.28 35.49
N PHE A 177 21.06 13.50 34.94
CA PHE A 177 21.36 12.43 33.99
C PHE A 177 21.86 12.99 32.66
N GLY A 178 22.93 12.40 32.12
CA GLY A 178 23.30 12.58 30.72
C GLY A 178 22.40 11.75 29.79
N THR A 179 22.44 12.03 28.49
CA THR A 179 21.63 11.33 27.47
C THR A 179 21.81 9.81 27.50
N MET A 180 23.05 9.33 27.61
CA MET A 180 23.36 7.91 27.77
C MET A 180 22.77 7.30 29.05
N ASP A 181 22.76 8.06 30.15
CA ASP A 181 22.23 7.58 31.43
C ASP A 181 20.71 7.43 31.37
N ILE A 182 20.03 8.41 30.74
CA ILE A 182 18.58 8.34 30.48
C ILE A 182 18.29 7.12 29.61
N ALA A 183 19.01 6.96 28.49
CA ALA A 183 18.81 5.86 27.56
C ALA A 183 18.96 4.49 28.24
N LYS A 184 20.01 4.28 29.03
CA LYS A 184 20.24 3.03 29.76
C LYS A 184 19.20 2.77 30.84
N MET A 185 18.78 3.82 31.56
CA MET A 185 17.77 3.70 32.59
C MET A 185 16.41 3.32 31.98
N CYS A 186 15.96 4.07 30.96
CA CYS A 186 14.72 3.75 30.24
C CYS A 186 14.75 2.34 29.66
N TRP A 187 15.88 1.95 29.04
CA TRP A 187 16.01 0.61 28.46
C TRP A 187 15.92 -0.50 29.51
N ALA A 188 16.58 -0.32 30.66
CA ALA A 188 16.54 -1.28 31.75
C ALA A 188 15.11 -1.46 32.28
N PHE A 189 14.41 -0.36 32.54
CA PHE A 189 13.06 -0.38 33.09
C PHE A 189 12.03 -0.93 32.10
N ALA A 190 12.12 -0.54 30.81
CA ALA A 190 11.28 -1.11 29.75
C ALA A 190 11.51 -2.61 29.59
N ARG A 191 12.76 -3.07 29.62
CA ARG A 191 13.09 -4.50 29.49
C ARG A 191 12.61 -5.34 30.67
N ILE A 192 12.67 -4.81 31.89
CA ILE A 192 12.19 -5.52 33.09
C ILE A 192 10.65 -5.47 33.18
N GLY A 193 10.01 -4.49 32.52
CA GLY A 193 8.55 -4.29 32.57
C GLY A 193 8.11 -3.40 33.74
N ILE A 194 8.99 -2.56 34.28
CA ILE A 194 8.65 -1.61 35.35
C ILE A 194 8.16 -0.31 34.72
N ILE A 195 6.84 -0.20 34.57
CA ILE A 195 6.19 0.96 33.94
C ILE A 195 5.36 1.72 34.99
N GLU A 196 4.26 1.12 35.48
CA GLU A 196 3.33 1.77 36.40
C GLU A 196 3.97 2.14 37.74
N ASP A 197 4.75 1.24 38.33
CA ASP A 197 5.45 1.45 39.61
C ASP A 197 6.53 2.56 39.55
N ALA A 198 6.90 3.01 38.35
CA ALA A 198 7.91 4.04 38.12
C ALA A 198 7.40 5.18 37.23
N SER A 199 6.08 5.46 37.23
CA SER A 199 5.47 6.49 36.37
C SER A 199 6.15 7.86 36.49
N ASP A 200 6.42 8.31 37.71
CA ASP A 200 7.05 9.62 37.98
C ASP A 200 8.48 9.68 37.42
N LEU A 201 9.22 8.56 37.48
CA LEU A 201 10.54 8.45 36.88
C LEU A 201 10.44 8.55 35.35
N TRP A 202 9.50 7.83 34.73
CA TRP A 202 9.27 7.88 33.29
C TRP A 202 8.94 9.30 32.81
N GLU A 203 8.09 10.03 33.52
CA GLU A 203 7.79 11.43 33.22
C GLU A 203 9.02 12.33 33.35
N ALA A 204 9.78 12.18 34.44
CA ALA A 204 11.00 12.97 34.65
C ALA A 204 12.07 12.67 33.59
N LEU A 205 12.26 11.40 33.23
CA LEU A 205 13.21 10.97 32.20
C LEU A 205 12.76 11.40 30.79
N ALA A 206 11.46 11.35 30.49
CA ALA A 206 10.91 11.88 29.24
C ALA A 206 11.19 13.37 29.08
N TYR A 207 10.93 14.17 30.13
CA TYR A 207 11.21 15.60 30.13
C TYR A 207 12.72 15.88 29.94
N GLN A 208 13.59 15.12 30.59
CA GLN A 208 15.03 15.29 30.43
C GLN A 208 15.54 14.80 29.07
N ALA A 209 14.95 13.74 28.50
CA ALA A 209 15.25 13.28 27.16
C ALA A 209 14.89 14.35 26.12
N GLU A 210 13.73 14.99 26.24
CA GLU A 210 13.30 16.08 25.35
C GLU A 210 14.29 17.24 25.35
N LEU A 211 14.75 17.68 26.54
CA LEU A 211 15.69 18.78 26.68
C LEU A 211 17.09 18.47 26.12
N LYS A 212 17.54 17.21 26.23
CA LYS A 212 18.92 16.79 25.97
C LYS A 212 19.08 15.98 24.70
N ALA A 213 18.00 15.70 23.95
CA ALA A 213 18.02 14.84 22.76
C ALA A 213 19.09 15.23 21.73
N ARG A 214 19.38 16.53 21.59
CA ARG A 214 20.38 17.05 20.64
C ARG A 214 21.82 16.68 21.00
N ASP A 215 22.09 16.34 22.25
CA ASP A 215 23.41 15.91 22.74
C ASP A 215 23.53 14.36 22.74
N ALA A 216 22.50 13.65 22.30
CA ALA A 216 22.47 12.19 22.28
C ALA A 216 23.29 11.65 21.11
N ARG A 217 23.93 10.48 21.29
CA ARG A 217 24.55 9.75 20.18
C ARG A 217 23.51 8.88 19.49
N ALA A 218 23.81 8.38 18.29
CA ALA A 218 22.93 7.48 17.54
C ALA A 218 22.43 6.29 18.37
N VAL A 219 23.32 5.66 19.15
CA VAL A 219 22.96 4.55 20.05
C VAL A 219 22.01 4.98 21.16
N ASP A 220 22.21 6.19 21.72
CA ASP A 220 21.36 6.70 22.79
C ASP A 220 19.95 6.99 22.25
N LEU A 221 19.83 7.60 21.08
CA LEU A 221 18.53 7.84 20.40
C LEU A 221 17.80 6.54 20.10
N SER A 222 18.51 5.55 19.54
CA SER A 222 17.97 4.23 19.25
C SER A 222 17.41 3.55 20.51
N MET A 223 18.15 3.59 21.62
CA MET A 223 17.70 3.05 22.90
C MET A 223 16.50 3.81 23.46
N LEU A 224 16.47 5.15 23.40
CA LEU A 224 15.35 5.96 23.88
C LEU A 224 14.07 5.63 23.10
N LEU A 225 14.14 5.62 21.76
CA LEU A 225 13.01 5.29 20.88
C LEU A 225 12.47 3.89 21.16
N TRP A 226 13.35 2.90 21.29
CA TRP A 226 12.96 1.55 21.62
C TRP A 226 12.26 1.49 22.99
N SER A 227 12.84 2.14 24.00
CA SER A 227 12.38 2.04 25.39
C SER A 227 11.03 2.72 25.60
N PHE A 228 10.87 3.96 25.12
CA PHE A 228 9.61 4.70 25.25
C PHE A 228 8.48 4.03 24.48
N THR A 229 8.77 3.51 23.29
CA THR A 229 7.75 2.81 22.49
C THR A 229 7.34 1.50 23.15
N THR A 230 8.32 0.69 23.60
CA THR A 230 8.07 -0.61 24.24
C THR A 230 7.31 -0.45 25.56
N ALA A 231 7.62 0.57 26.35
CA ALA A 231 6.90 0.88 27.57
C ALA A 231 5.55 1.57 27.33
N GLU A 232 5.19 1.86 26.07
CA GLU A 232 4.00 2.62 25.67
C GLU A 232 3.86 4.01 26.34
N VAL A 233 4.98 4.58 26.78
CA VAL A 233 5.08 5.89 27.44
C VAL A 233 5.74 6.94 26.53
N GLY A 234 5.62 8.21 26.91
CA GLY A 234 6.20 9.33 26.17
C GLY A 234 5.19 10.07 25.28
N SER A 235 5.34 11.40 25.24
CA SER A 235 4.47 12.31 24.48
C SER A 235 4.87 12.37 23.01
N GLU A 236 3.94 12.75 22.13
CA GLU A 236 4.25 13.03 20.72
C GLU A 236 5.36 14.09 20.56
N ALA A 237 5.43 15.06 21.50
CA ALA A 237 6.50 16.07 21.52
C ALA A 237 7.89 15.45 21.72
N LEU A 238 8.02 14.47 22.61
CA LEU A 238 9.26 13.73 22.81
C LEU A 238 9.70 13.01 21.53
N TYR A 239 8.80 12.25 20.89
CA TYR A 239 9.11 11.56 19.63
C TYR A 239 9.56 12.54 18.55
N ARG A 240 8.91 13.71 18.45
CA ARG A 240 9.28 14.77 17.51
C ARG A 240 10.68 15.33 17.77
N GLU A 241 11.06 15.56 19.03
CA GLU A 241 12.43 16.00 19.35
C GLU A 241 13.48 14.90 19.11
N LEU A 242 13.17 13.64 19.42
CA LEU A 242 14.05 12.50 19.13
C LEU A 242 14.27 12.34 17.61
N ALA A 243 13.23 12.53 16.79
CA ALA A 243 13.37 12.53 15.34
C ALA A 243 14.20 13.72 14.83
N ARG A 244 13.98 14.93 15.35
CA ARG A 244 14.81 16.11 15.01
C ARG A 244 16.29 15.85 15.31
N ALA A 245 16.59 15.29 16.49
CA ALA A 245 17.95 14.93 16.86
C ALA A 245 18.51 13.83 15.94
N SER A 246 17.70 12.84 15.56
CA SER A 246 18.09 11.77 14.64
C SER A 246 18.44 12.30 13.25
N VAL A 247 17.68 13.28 12.73
CA VAL A 247 17.96 13.92 11.43
C VAL A 247 19.27 14.70 11.46
N LEU A 248 19.65 15.32 12.59
CA LEU A 248 20.94 16.01 12.72
C LEU A 248 22.14 15.05 12.68
N LEU A 249 21.92 13.77 13.05
CA LEU A 249 22.94 12.72 13.06
C LEU A 249 22.75 11.71 11.91
N LEU A 250 21.93 12.04 10.90
CA LEU A 250 21.46 11.09 9.90
C LEU A 250 22.60 10.31 9.23
N GLU A 251 23.69 10.99 8.88
CA GLU A 251 24.85 10.38 8.22
C GLU A 251 25.69 9.46 9.12
N ASP A 252 25.46 9.51 10.43
CA ASP A 252 26.12 8.66 11.43
C ASP A 252 25.17 7.58 11.98
N LEU A 253 23.91 7.54 11.54
CA LEU A 253 22.95 6.55 12.01
C LEU A 253 23.26 5.16 11.40
N PRO A 254 23.47 4.12 12.24
CA PRO A 254 23.59 2.75 11.77
C PRO A 254 22.22 2.16 11.43
N PRO A 255 22.15 1.07 10.63
CA PRO A 255 20.91 0.38 10.26
C PRO A 255 19.96 0.12 11.44
N GLN A 256 20.47 -0.34 12.57
CA GLN A 256 19.69 -0.56 13.79
C GLN A 256 18.95 0.70 14.29
N ALA A 257 19.59 1.86 14.24
CA ALA A 257 18.96 3.11 14.66
C ALA A 257 17.88 3.57 13.67
N LEU A 258 18.11 3.35 12.36
CA LEU A 258 17.12 3.61 11.32
C LEU A 258 15.87 2.73 11.52
N ALA A 259 16.09 1.44 11.75
CA ALA A 259 15.03 0.46 11.97
C ALA A 259 14.22 0.76 13.24
N ASN A 260 14.87 1.07 14.36
CA ASN A 260 14.18 1.39 15.61
C ASN A 260 13.39 2.69 15.54
N LEU A 261 13.90 3.72 14.85
CA LEU A 261 13.19 4.98 14.68
C LEU A 261 11.93 4.80 13.84
N LEU A 262 12.04 4.08 12.73
CA LEU A 262 10.91 3.80 11.86
C LEU A 262 9.87 2.90 12.55
N TRP A 263 10.32 1.85 13.24
CA TRP A 263 9.47 0.98 14.05
C TRP A 263 8.74 1.77 15.14
N ALA A 264 9.42 2.68 15.85
CA ALA A 264 8.81 3.50 16.89
C ALA A 264 7.68 4.37 16.35
N TYR A 265 7.91 5.05 15.22
CA TYR A 265 6.89 5.86 14.56
C TYR A 265 5.70 5.02 14.08
N ALA A 266 5.98 3.86 13.50
CA ALA A 266 4.97 2.90 13.05
C ALA A 266 4.09 2.39 14.20
N VAL A 267 4.67 1.97 15.33
CA VAL A 267 3.93 1.47 16.50
C VAL A 267 3.08 2.57 17.13
N ARG A 268 3.62 3.79 17.24
CA ARG A 268 2.90 4.94 17.82
C ARG A 268 1.89 5.58 16.86
N ASN A 269 1.74 5.05 15.64
CA ASN A 269 0.87 5.59 14.60
C ASN A 269 1.14 7.07 14.32
N LEU A 270 2.43 7.45 14.34
CA LEU A 270 2.90 8.80 14.02
C LEU A 270 3.27 8.87 12.53
N SER A 271 2.88 9.96 11.87
CA SER A 271 3.17 10.19 10.45
C SER A 271 4.13 11.37 10.28
N ASP A 272 5.29 11.11 9.68
CA ASP A 272 6.28 12.10 9.28
C ASP A 272 6.93 11.65 7.96
N VAL A 273 6.39 12.17 6.85
CA VAL A 273 6.79 11.80 5.49
C VAL A 273 8.22 12.21 5.19
N ASP A 274 8.66 13.36 5.71
CA ASP A 274 10.01 13.88 5.48
C ASP A 274 11.06 13.07 6.24
N LEU A 275 10.76 12.69 7.48
CA LEU A 275 11.59 11.78 8.26
C LEU A 275 11.71 10.43 7.55
N ALA A 276 10.60 9.81 7.17
CA ALA A 276 10.62 8.52 6.49
C ALA A 276 11.45 8.56 5.20
N ALA A 277 11.32 9.63 4.41
CA ALA A 277 12.12 9.84 3.21
C ALA A 277 13.62 10.02 3.51
N ALA A 278 13.97 10.70 4.61
CA ALA A 278 15.36 10.86 5.03
C ALA A 278 15.97 9.53 5.48
N LEU A 279 15.23 8.72 6.23
CA LEU A 279 15.66 7.40 6.67
C LEU A 279 15.82 6.45 5.49
N CYS A 280 14.92 6.48 4.49
CA CYS A 280 15.07 5.69 3.26
C CYS A 280 16.37 6.03 2.51
N ARG A 281 16.69 7.32 2.36
CA ARG A 281 17.94 7.76 1.71
C ARG A 281 19.17 7.24 2.44
N ARG A 282 19.17 7.35 3.77
CA ARG A 282 20.29 6.85 4.58
C ARG A 282 20.39 5.34 4.52
N ALA A 283 19.28 4.62 4.66
CA ALA A 283 19.23 3.16 4.59
C ALA A 283 19.80 2.64 3.26
N TRP A 284 19.50 3.33 2.16
CA TRP A 284 20.07 3.02 0.85
C TRP A 284 21.60 3.13 0.83
N ALA A 285 22.16 4.17 1.47
CA ALA A 285 23.61 4.40 1.53
C ALA A 285 24.38 3.37 2.39
N VAL A 286 23.72 2.76 3.38
CA VAL A 286 24.34 1.78 4.31
C VAL A 286 23.77 0.37 4.16
N ILE A 287 23.26 0.05 2.98
CA ILE A 287 22.50 -1.20 2.81
C ILE A 287 23.34 -2.45 3.07
N ASP A 288 24.63 -2.41 2.72
CA ASP A 288 25.56 -3.52 2.93
C ASP A 288 25.83 -3.78 4.43
N GLU A 289 25.50 -2.84 5.31
CA GLU A 289 25.66 -2.96 6.77
C GLU A 289 24.42 -3.56 7.46
N PHE A 290 23.28 -3.67 6.77
CA PHE A 290 22.06 -4.22 7.36
C PHE A 290 22.25 -5.69 7.73
N VAL A 291 21.86 -6.03 8.97
CA VAL A 291 21.80 -7.41 9.47
C VAL A 291 20.36 -7.90 9.55
N GLU A 292 20.18 -9.15 9.98
CA GLU A 292 18.89 -9.85 9.93
C GLU A 292 17.77 -9.08 10.61
N PHE A 293 18.06 -8.55 11.81
CA PHE A 293 17.07 -7.86 12.62
C PHE A 293 16.69 -6.48 12.06
N ASP A 294 17.66 -5.78 11.48
CA ASP A 294 17.47 -4.43 10.96
C ASP A 294 16.56 -4.47 9.72
N VAL A 295 16.77 -5.44 8.83
CA VAL A 295 15.94 -5.61 7.62
C VAL A 295 14.48 -5.83 7.99
N GLY A 296 14.19 -6.77 8.90
CA GLY A 296 12.81 -7.09 9.28
C GLY A 296 12.07 -5.89 9.87
N ASN A 297 12.69 -5.22 10.86
CA ASN A 297 12.07 -4.07 11.53
C ASN A 297 11.92 -2.86 10.61
N PHE A 298 12.92 -2.60 9.76
CA PHE A 298 12.85 -1.50 8.81
C PHE A 298 11.76 -1.74 7.76
N CYS A 299 11.71 -2.94 7.17
CA CYS A 299 10.65 -3.33 6.24
C CYS A 299 9.26 -3.23 6.88
N TRP A 300 9.08 -3.73 8.10
CA TRP A 300 7.80 -3.67 8.80
C TRP A 300 7.38 -2.22 9.08
N GLY A 301 8.33 -1.38 9.54
CA GLY A 301 8.09 0.03 9.81
C GLY A 301 7.64 0.80 8.57
N LEU A 302 8.29 0.56 7.41
CA LEU A 302 7.92 1.17 6.13
C LEU A 302 6.48 0.83 5.75
N ALA A 303 6.15 -0.45 5.74
CA ALA A 303 4.82 -0.92 5.36
C ALA A 303 3.74 -0.43 6.33
N ARG A 304 4.00 -0.42 7.63
CA ARG A 304 3.02 0.02 8.65
C ARG A 304 2.72 1.52 8.55
N MET A 305 3.71 2.31 8.13
CA MET A 305 3.57 3.75 7.87
C MET A 305 3.04 4.08 6.47
N ASP A 306 2.71 3.07 5.65
CA ASP A 306 2.31 3.22 4.24
C ASP A 306 3.36 3.98 3.39
N VAL A 307 4.63 3.82 3.75
CA VAL A 307 5.78 4.37 3.01
C VAL A 307 6.34 3.28 2.12
N VAL A 308 6.36 3.53 0.82
CA VAL A 308 6.86 2.55 -0.15
C VAL A 308 7.88 3.21 -1.06
N ASP A 309 9.13 2.79 -0.88
CA ASP A 309 10.28 3.09 -1.73
C ASP A 309 10.70 1.80 -2.42
N PHE A 310 10.19 1.59 -3.64
CA PHE A 310 10.42 0.33 -4.37
C PHE A 310 11.90 0.05 -4.66
N PRO A 311 12.73 1.02 -5.13
CA PRO A 311 14.17 0.78 -5.27
C PRO A 311 14.84 0.33 -3.98
N LEU A 312 14.49 0.93 -2.84
CA LEU A 312 15.05 0.51 -1.55
C LEU A 312 14.60 -0.90 -1.16
N LEU A 313 13.32 -1.24 -1.34
CA LEU A 313 12.81 -2.59 -1.10
C LEU A 313 13.52 -3.63 -1.99
N ASP A 314 13.74 -3.31 -3.26
CA ASP A 314 14.48 -4.16 -4.19
C ASP A 314 15.92 -4.40 -3.72
N CYS A 315 16.64 -3.33 -3.35
CA CYS A 315 18.00 -3.46 -2.84
C CYS A 315 18.06 -4.23 -1.51
N LEU A 316 17.09 -4.03 -0.59
CA LEU A 316 17.01 -4.76 0.68
C LEU A 316 16.75 -6.25 0.45
N ALA A 317 15.88 -6.58 -0.51
CA ALA A 317 15.62 -7.96 -0.93
C ALA A 317 16.87 -8.60 -1.54
N ALA A 318 17.51 -7.91 -2.49
CA ALA A 318 18.74 -8.37 -3.14
C ALA A 318 19.87 -8.60 -2.13
N HIS A 319 20.06 -7.67 -1.18
CA HIS A 319 21.01 -7.83 -0.07
C HIS A 319 20.69 -9.06 0.77
N THR A 320 19.43 -9.21 1.19
CA THR A 320 18.94 -10.36 1.99
C THR A 320 19.23 -11.70 1.30
N VAL A 321 18.96 -11.78 -0.01
CA VAL A 321 19.21 -12.99 -0.83
C VAL A 321 20.72 -13.24 -0.97
N LYS A 322 21.48 -12.22 -1.38
CA LYS A 322 22.92 -12.29 -1.68
C LYS A 322 23.76 -12.71 -0.48
N THR A 323 23.47 -12.14 0.69
CA THR A 323 24.21 -12.41 1.93
C THR A 323 23.68 -13.63 2.70
N GLY A 324 22.48 -14.09 2.37
CA GLY A 324 21.86 -15.24 3.02
C GLY A 324 21.29 -14.95 4.41
N LEU A 325 21.02 -13.67 4.74
CA LEU A 325 20.40 -13.25 6.01
C LEU A 325 19.12 -14.03 6.32
N TRP A 326 18.33 -14.36 5.28
CA TRP A 326 17.09 -15.11 5.41
C TRP A 326 17.23 -16.47 6.12
N LYS A 327 18.43 -17.08 6.10
CA LYS A 327 18.69 -18.37 6.77
C LYS A 327 18.71 -18.25 8.29
N ARG A 328 18.91 -17.04 8.81
CA ARG A 328 19.04 -16.73 10.23
C ARG A 328 17.84 -15.96 10.78
N PHE A 329 16.83 -15.70 9.96
CA PHE A 329 15.60 -15.06 10.41
C PHE A 329 14.89 -15.92 11.46
N PRO A 330 14.41 -15.31 12.55
CA PRO A 330 13.28 -15.85 13.29
C PRO A 330 12.04 -15.89 12.39
N ALA A 331 11.12 -16.83 12.66
CA ALA A 331 9.87 -16.98 11.88
C ALA A 331 9.10 -15.66 11.76
N VAL A 332 9.04 -14.88 12.84
CA VAL A 332 8.38 -13.57 12.91
C VAL A 332 8.97 -12.58 11.91
N MET A 333 10.30 -12.55 11.76
CA MET A 333 10.95 -11.59 10.85
C MET A 333 10.76 -12.00 9.39
N ALA A 334 10.87 -13.30 9.11
CA ALA A 334 10.63 -13.82 7.77
C ALA A 334 9.18 -13.55 7.31
N SER A 335 8.20 -13.71 8.20
CA SER A 335 6.79 -13.40 7.90
C SER A 335 6.56 -11.90 7.76
N GLN A 336 7.20 -11.05 8.57
CA GLN A 336 7.14 -9.59 8.45
C GLN A 336 7.72 -9.10 7.12
N VAL A 337 8.87 -9.62 6.69
CA VAL A 337 9.45 -9.29 5.39
C VAL A 337 8.48 -9.70 4.27
N ALA A 338 7.95 -10.93 4.29
CA ALA A 338 6.96 -11.35 3.30
C ALA A 338 5.73 -10.43 3.28
N TRP A 339 5.22 -10.07 4.46
CA TRP A 339 4.07 -9.19 4.63
C TRP A 339 4.33 -7.76 4.12
N THR A 340 5.52 -7.19 4.36
CA THR A 340 5.90 -5.87 3.86
C THR A 340 5.83 -5.82 2.34
N PHE A 341 6.42 -6.81 1.67
CA PHE A 341 6.44 -6.87 0.21
C PHE A 341 5.03 -7.06 -0.35
N ALA A 342 4.23 -7.90 0.29
CA ALA A 342 2.83 -8.12 -0.07
C ALA A 342 1.94 -6.89 0.10
N SER A 343 2.03 -6.22 1.26
CA SER A 343 1.26 -5.01 1.54
C SER A 343 1.68 -3.85 0.64
N SER A 344 2.96 -3.79 0.27
CA SER A 344 3.51 -2.84 -0.70
C SER A 344 3.20 -3.20 -2.17
N ARG A 345 2.59 -4.38 -2.42
CA ARG A 345 2.30 -4.93 -3.76
C ARG A 345 3.55 -5.07 -4.63
N PHE A 346 4.66 -5.46 -4.02
CA PHE A 346 5.95 -5.61 -4.67
C PHE A 346 6.41 -7.07 -4.65
N LEU A 347 6.50 -7.69 -5.83
CA LEU A 347 7.03 -9.04 -6.00
C LEU A 347 8.52 -8.98 -6.33
N HIS A 348 9.37 -9.38 -5.39
CA HIS A 348 10.78 -9.67 -5.65
C HIS A 348 10.98 -11.19 -5.77
N THR A 349 11.01 -11.71 -7.00
CA THR A 349 10.98 -13.16 -7.30
C THR A 349 12.01 -13.95 -6.50
N ALA A 350 13.29 -13.55 -6.54
CA ALA A 350 14.35 -14.28 -5.83
C ALA A 350 14.21 -14.25 -4.30
N LEU A 351 13.51 -13.26 -3.73
CA LEU A 351 13.24 -13.19 -2.30
C LEU A 351 12.14 -14.20 -1.93
N PHE A 352 11.05 -14.23 -2.70
CA PHE A 352 9.97 -15.18 -2.47
C PHE A 352 10.40 -16.64 -2.73
N ASP A 353 11.35 -16.86 -3.64
CA ASP A 353 11.98 -18.18 -3.84
C ASP A 353 12.74 -18.64 -2.59
N VAL A 354 13.61 -17.80 -2.03
CA VAL A 354 14.35 -18.17 -0.80
C VAL A 354 13.44 -18.25 0.43
N LEU A 355 12.37 -17.45 0.49
CA LEU A 355 11.36 -17.55 1.55
C LEU A 355 10.56 -18.85 1.44
N SER A 356 10.31 -19.36 0.23
CA SER A 356 9.71 -20.70 0.06
C SER A 356 10.62 -21.81 0.59
N ASP A 357 11.93 -21.74 0.33
CA ASP A 357 12.91 -22.67 0.91
C ASP A 357 12.98 -22.53 2.44
N TYR A 358 12.90 -21.30 2.96
CA TYR A 358 12.81 -21.04 4.39
C TYR A 358 11.58 -21.71 5.02
N ILE A 359 10.40 -21.57 4.41
CA ILE A 359 9.15 -22.22 4.85
C ILE A 359 9.33 -23.74 4.87
N ALA A 360 9.82 -24.34 3.79
CA ALA A 360 10.04 -25.78 3.70
C ALA A 360 10.94 -26.34 4.82
N ARG A 361 11.93 -25.56 5.27
CA ARG A 361 12.86 -25.97 6.33
C ARG A 361 12.34 -25.75 7.74
N HIS A 362 11.51 -24.74 7.96
CA HIS A 362 11.15 -24.27 9.31
C HIS A 362 9.66 -24.42 9.65
N VAL A 363 8.82 -24.94 8.75
CA VAL A 363 7.37 -25.07 8.99
C VAL A 363 7.01 -25.81 10.28
N ALA A 364 7.89 -26.71 10.76
CA ALA A 364 7.67 -27.47 12.00
C ALA A 364 7.70 -26.60 13.28
N VAL A 365 8.33 -25.42 13.25
CA VAL A 365 8.41 -24.50 14.40
C VAL A 365 7.53 -23.26 14.22
N PHE A 366 6.77 -23.17 13.13
CA PHE A 366 5.82 -22.09 12.91
C PHE A 366 4.59 -22.26 13.81
N ASP A 367 4.06 -21.13 14.28
CA ASP A 367 2.67 -21.07 14.73
C ASP A 367 1.73 -20.84 13.53
N ASN A 368 0.43 -20.83 13.81
CA ASN A 368 -0.61 -20.69 12.80
C ASN A 368 -0.62 -19.28 12.16
N GLN A 369 -0.23 -18.25 12.90
CA GLN A 369 -0.13 -16.88 12.40
C GLN A 369 0.96 -16.76 11.34
N HIS A 370 2.12 -17.37 11.54
CA HIS A 370 3.19 -17.40 10.54
C HIS A 370 2.72 -18.06 9.25
N VAL A 371 2.06 -19.22 9.36
CA VAL A 371 1.56 -19.98 8.20
C VAL A 371 0.53 -19.19 7.41
N ALA A 372 -0.44 -18.58 8.09
CA ALA A 372 -1.45 -17.73 7.45
C ALA A 372 -0.82 -16.50 6.78
N THR A 373 0.13 -15.84 7.45
CA THR A 373 0.82 -14.64 6.93
C THR A 373 1.62 -14.97 5.67
N PHE A 374 2.36 -16.08 5.65
CA PHE A 374 3.08 -16.51 4.44
C PHE A 374 2.13 -16.85 3.30
N ALA A 375 1.08 -17.64 3.55
CA ALA A 375 0.10 -17.97 2.53
C ALA A 375 -0.50 -16.70 1.91
N TRP A 376 -0.95 -15.77 2.76
CA TRP A 376 -1.50 -14.48 2.32
C TRP A 376 -0.47 -13.68 1.53
N ALA A 377 0.76 -13.55 2.02
CA ALA A 377 1.79 -12.75 1.37
C ALA A 377 2.11 -13.27 -0.03
N PHE A 378 2.31 -14.59 -0.19
CA PHE A 378 2.58 -15.21 -1.49
C PHE A 378 1.40 -15.03 -2.46
N ALA A 379 0.17 -15.24 -1.99
CA ALA A 379 -1.03 -15.05 -2.82
C ALA A 379 -1.27 -13.58 -3.21
N ALA A 380 -1.02 -12.64 -2.30
CA ALA A 380 -1.28 -11.21 -2.50
C ALA A 380 -0.38 -10.61 -3.59
N VAL A 381 0.89 -11.02 -3.67
CA VAL A 381 1.81 -10.60 -4.74
C VAL A 381 1.73 -11.48 -5.99
N GLY A 382 0.90 -12.53 -5.98
CA GLY A 382 0.81 -13.49 -7.08
C GLY A 382 2.08 -14.32 -7.30
N ALA A 383 2.88 -14.56 -6.25
CA ALA A 383 4.12 -15.32 -6.34
C ALA A 383 3.85 -16.77 -6.75
N GLN A 384 4.38 -17.18 -7.90
CA GLN A 384 4.22 -18.53 -8.44
C GLN A 384 5.24 -19.49 -7.82
N VAL A 385 5.05 -19.84 -6.54
CA VAL A 385 5.97 -20.73 -5.81
C VAL A 385 5.24 -21.95 -5.24
N PRO A 386 5.06 -23.02 -6.05
CA PRO A 386 4.32 -24.23 -5.65
C PRO A 386 4.85 -24.89 -4.37
N GLY A 387 6.16 -24.82 -4.12
CA GLY A 387 6.78 -25.41 -2.94
C GLY A 387 6.25 -24.83 -1.62
N ALA A 388 6.00 -23.52 -1.57
CA ALA A 388 5.46 -22.85 -0.40
C ALA A 388 4.02 -23.33 -0.12
N PHE A 389 3.14 -23.28 -1.12
CA PHE A 389 1.74 -23.72 -0.98
C PHE A 389 1.63 -25.21 -0.63
N SER A 390 2.43 -26.08 -1.25
CA SER A 390 2.47 -27.51 -0.91
C SER A 390 2.87 -27.75 0.55
N THR A 391 3.86 -27.02 1.05
CA THR A 391 4.35 -27.16 2.43
C THR A 391 3.29 -26.66 3.41
N ILE A 392 2.71 -25.49 3.14
CA ILE A 392 1.66 -24.87 3.96
C ILE A 392 0.40 -25.77 3.99
N ALA A 393 -0.03 -26.29 2.85
CA ALA A 393 -1.17 -27.20 2.77
C ALA A 393 -0.95 -28.46 3.61
N SER A 394 0.25 -29.05 3.51
CA SER A 394 0.62 -30.22 4.31
C SER A 394 0.64 -29.93 5.81
N TYR A 395 1.06 -28.73 6.21
CA TYR A 395 1.00 -28.29 7.61
C TYR A 395 -0.44 -28.08 8.08
N ALA A 396 -1.32 -27.50 7.26
CA ALA A 396 -2.67 -27.14 7.65
C ALA A 396 -3.61 -28.36 7.80
N LYS A 397 -3.39 -29.40 6.99
CA LYS A 397 -4.16 -30.65 7.00
C LYS A 397 -4.03 -31.45 8.30
N GLY A 398 -4.85 -32.49 8.45
CA GLY A 398 -4.76 -33.44 9.56
C GLY A 398 -5.33 -32.89 10.88
N GLY A 399 -6.34 -32.02 10.79
CA GLY A 399 -7.05 -31.46 11.94
C GLY A 399 -6.38 -30.23 12.57
N ARG A 400 -5.25 -29.74 12.04
CA ARG A 400 -4.58 -28.55 12.58
C ARG A 400 -5.36 -27.26 12.34
N LEU A 401 -6.21 -27.20 11.32
CA LEU A 401 -7.14 -26.08 11.08
C LEU A 401 -8.00 -25.73 12.30
N TRP A 402 -8.30 -26.68 13.19
CA TRP A 402 -9.04 -26.43 14.44
C TRP A 402 -8.29 -25.52 15.42
N ALA A 403 -6.96 -25.45 15.32
CA ALA A 403 -6.13 -24.59 16.17
C ALA A 403 -5.91 -23.18 15.59
N PHE A 404 -6.26 -22.95 14.32
CA PHE A 404 -6.14 -21.62 13.70
C PHE A 404 -7.19 -20.69 14.31
N GLN A 405 -6.76 -19.47 14.63
CA GLN A 405 -7.69 -18.39 14.94
C GLN A 405 -8.49 -18.03 13.69
N GLN A 406 -9.64 -17.40 13.89
CA GLN A 406 -10.57 -17.02 12.84
C GLN A 406 -9.90 -16.21 11.70
N ASP A 407 -9.15 -15.17 12.04
CA ASP A 407 -8.49 -14.32 11.04
C ASP A 407 -7.41 -15.07 10.26
N GLU A 408 -6.69 -15.97 10.94
CA GLU A 408 -5.66 -16.83 10.33
C GLU A 408 -6.29 -17.84 9.36
N LEU A 409 -7.41 -18.45 9.74
CA LEU A 409 -8.18 -19.39 8.93
C LEU A 409 -8.72 -18.70 7.66
N CYS A 410 -9.29 -17.50 7.80
CA CYS A 410 -9.76 -16.70 6.67
C CYS A 410 -8.64 -16.27 5.74
N ALA A 411 -7.49 -15.83 6.28
CA ALA A 411 -6.34 -15.45 5.48
C ALA A 411 -5.78 -16.65 4.70
N LEU A 412 -5.69 -17.82 5.34
CA LEU A 412 -5.29 -19.06 4.69
C LEU A 412 -6.26 -19.45 3.56
N PHE A 413 -7.57 -19.45 3.84
CA PHE A 413 -8.58 -19.80 2.83
C PHE A 413 -8.54 -18.82 1.65
N TRP A 414 -8.53 -17.52 1.93
CA TRP A 414 -8.40 -16.49 0.90
C TRP A 414 -7.14 -16.69 0.05
N ALA A 415 -6.00 -16.98 0.68
CA ALA A 415 -4.72 -17.16 -0.01
C ALA A 415 -4.75 -18.33 -1.00
N PHE A 416 -5.24 -19.50 -0.58
CA PHE A 416 -5.34 -20.68 -1.44
C PHE A 416 -6.33 -20.47 -2.58
N ALA A 417 -7.48 -19.84 -2.30
CA ALA A 417 -8.47 -19.50 -3.31
C ALA A 417 -7.92 -18.48 -4.32
N LYS A 418 -7.21 -17.44 -3.84
CA LYS A 418 -6.60 -16.40 -4.67
C LYS A 418 -5.48 -16.91 -5.56
N ALA A 419 -4.64 -17.81 -5.03
CA ALA A 419 -3.59 -18.47 -5.80
C ALA A 419 -4.14 -19.51 -6.81
N ALA A 420 -5.44 -19.80 -6.78
CA ALA A 420 -6.07 -20.87 -7.55
C ALA A 420 -5.33 -22.21 -7.40
N TRP A 421 -4.80 -22.46 -6.20
CA TRP A 421 -4.10 -23.70 -5.87
C TRP A 421 -5.12 -24.83 -5.74
N SER A 422 -4.90 -25.96 -6.42
CA SER A 422 -5.83 -27.09 -6.38
C SER A 422 -5.43 -28.06 -5.27
N ASP A 423 -6.21 -28.06 -4.18
CA ASP A 423 -6.11 -29.03 -3.09
C ASP A 423 -7.51 -29.28 -2.50
N GLU A 424 -8.23 -30.24 -3.10
CA GLU A 424 -9.63 -30.55 -2.77
C GLU A 424 -9.80 -30.92 -1.29
N GLN A 425 -8.87 -31.70 -0.73
CA GLN A 425 -8.91 -32.08 0.68
C GLN A 425 -8.78 -30.85 1.59
N LEU A 426 -7.83 -29.95 1.30
CA LEU A 426 -7.66 -28.74 2.10
C LEU A 426 -8.90 -27.84 2.04
N PHE A 427 -9.50 -27.65 0.86
CA PHE A 427 -10.72 -26.86 0.74
C PHE A 427 -11.92 -27.51 1.44
N GLY A 428 -12.08 -28.82 1.31
CA GLY A 428 -13.09 -29.58 2.06
C GLY A 428 -12.92 -29.38 3.57
N ASP A 429 -11.71 -29.52 4.08
CA ASP A 429 -11.40 -29.30 5.50
C ASP A 429 -11.64 -27.83 5.92
N LEU A 430 -11.24 -26.85 5.11
CA LEU A 430 -11.45 -25.41 5.38
C LEU A 430 -12.94 -25.05 5.44
N VAL A 431 -13.74 -25.54 4.49
CA VAL A 431 -15.19 -25.34 4.45
C VAL A 431 -15.83 -26.00 5.67
N HIS A 432 -15.47 -27.25 5.96
CA HIS A 432 -16.02 -28.01 7.07
C HIS A 432 -15.74 -27.36 8.43
N VAL A 433 -14.49 -26.99 8.69
CA VAL A 433 -14.08 -26.31 9.93
C VAL A 433 -14.74 -24.94 10.06
N SER A 434 -14.81 -24.17 8.98
CA SER A 434 -15.47 -22.86 8.99
C SER A 434 -16.97 -22.98 9.31
N ARG A 435 -17.64 -24.01 8.79
CA ARG A 435 -19.06 -24.28 9.04
C ARG A 435 -19.36 -24.58 10.50
N LEU A 436 -18.52 -25.40 11.14
CA LEU A 436 -18.70 -25.82 12.52
C LEU A 436 -18.30 -24.74 13.54
N ARG A 437 -17.51 -23.74 13.14
CA ARG A 437 -17.03 -22.63 13.99
C ARG A 437 -17.65 -21.29 13.61
N THR A 438 -18.83 -21.30 12.98
CA THR A 438 -19.51 -20.09 12.47
C THR A 438 -19.77 -19.04 13.56
N ASP A 439 -19.88 -19.44 14.82
CA ASP A 439 -20.06 -18.55 15.97
C ASP A 439 -18.83 -17.73 16.35
N GLU A 440 -17.64 -18.17 15.96
CA GLU A 440 -16.40 -17.44 16.16
C GLU A 440 -16.27 -16.26 15.19
N PHE A 441 -16.87 -16.34 14.00
CA PHE A 441 -16.70 -15.34 12.94
C PHE A 441 -17.37 -13.99 13.24
N ASN A 442 -16.81 -12.93 12.64
CA ASN A 442 -17.31 -11.56 12.68
C ASN A 442 -17.44 -10.97 11.27
N GLY A 443 -17.90 -9.72 11.17
CA GLY A 443 -18.10 -9.06 9.88
C GLY A 443 -16.84 -8.77 9.07
N GLU A 444 -15.66 -8.69 9.70
CA GLU A 444 -14.38 -8.51 8.99
C GLU A 444 -13.96 -9.80 8.28
N SER A 445 -14.03 -10.93 8.97
CA SER A 445 -13.77 -12.24 8.36
C SER A 445 -14.85 -12.69 7.37
N ALA A 446 -16.10 -12.25 7.54
CA ALA A 446 -17.19 -12.60 6.64
C ALA A 446 -16.90 -12.22 5.18
N ALA A 447 -16.27 -11.07 4.93
CA ALA A 447 -15.94 -10.63 3.58
C ALA A 447 -14.86 -11.51 2.93
N ASN A 448 -13.80 -11.86 3.67
CA ASN A 448 -12.72 -12.72 3.18
C ASN A 448 -13.20 -14.15 2.94
N LEU A 449 -13.97 -14.70 3.89
CA LEU A 449 -14.57 -16.03 3.77
C LEU A 449 -15.54 -16.10 2.57
N LEU A 450 -16.43 -15.12 2.44
CA LEU A 450 -17.37 -15.03 1.33
C LEU A 450 -16.66 -14.92 -0.02
N TRP A 451 -15.59 -14.11 -0.11
CA TRP A 451 -14.79 -14.03 -1.32
C TRP A 451 -14.10 -15.35 -1.63
N ALA A 452 -13.53 -16.02 -0.64
CA ALA A 452 -12.87 -17.32 -0.83
C ALA A 452 -13.86 -18.38 -1.33
N LEU A 453 -15.05 -18.47 -0.71
CA LEU A 453 -16.14 -19.36 -1.12
C LEU A 453 -16.61 -19.08 -2.56
N ALA A 454 -16.77 -17.80 -2.91
CA ALA A 454 -17.09 -17.40 -4.27
C ALA A 454 -15.98 -17.80 -5.25
N ALA A 455 -14.72 -17.48 -4.93
CA ALA A 455 -13.57 -17.75 -5.79
C ALA A 455 -13.40 -19.24 -6.08
N ILE A 456 -13.55 -20.12 -5.09
CA ILE A 456 -13.46 -21.57 -5.32
C ILE A 456 -14.62 -22.10 -6.18
N ARG A 457 -15.84 -21.54 -6.03
CA ARG A 457 -17.01 -21.94 -6.84
C ARG A 457 -16.86 -21.60 -8.32
N PHE A 458 -16.16 -20.50 -8.64
CA PHE A 458 -15.91 -20.09 -10.02
C PHE A 458 -14.60 -20.62 -10.60
N SER A 459 -13.77 -21.26 -9.81
CA SER A 459 -12.47 -21.75 -10.26
C SER A 459 -12.67 -23.03 -11.10
N PRO A 460 -12.23 -23.06 -12.37
CA PRO A 460 -12.26 -24.30 -13.14
C PRO A 460 -11.24 -25.34 -12.64
N ARG A 461 -10.34 -24.96 -11.72
CA ARG A 461 -9.26 -25.82 -11.19
C ARG A 461 -9.63 -26.53 -9.89
N ILE A 462 -10.76 -26.20 -9.28
CA ILE A 462 -11.17 -26.72 -7.97
C ILE A 462 -12.55 -27.37 -8.13
N ASP A 463 -12.63 -28.68 -7.94
CA ASP A 463 -13.93 -29.35 -7.86
C ASP A 463 -14.52 -29.17 -6.46
N THR A 464 -15.66 -28.50 -6.36
CA THR A 464 -16.39 -28.29 -5.10
C THR A 464 -17.56 -29.26 -4.92
N SER A 465 -17.72 -30.27 -5.79
CA SER A 465 -18.92 -31.12 -5.82
C SER A 465 -19.19 -31.86 -4.50
N GLU A 466 -18.15 -32.34 -3.82
CA GLU A 466 -18.27 -33.11 -2.57
C GLU A 466 -18.77 -32.29 -1.37
N PHE A 467 -18.45 -30.98 -1.33
CA PHE A 467 -18.77 -30.08 -0.21
C PHE A 467 -19.64 -28.88 -0.66
N ALA A 468 -20.30 -28.99 -1.81
CA ALA A 468 -21.18 -27.95 -2.35
C ALA A 468 -22.29 -27.56 -1.35
N GLY A 469 -22.92 -28.55 -0.70
CA GLY A 469 -23.96 -28.28 0.30
C GLY A 469 -23.43 -27.51 1.52
N GLU A 470 -22.21 -27.82 1.99
CA GLU A 470 -21.59 -27.11 3.11
C GLU A 470 -21.23 -25.66 2.74
N ILE A 471 -20.81 -25.41 1.49
CA ILE A 471 -20.63 -24.04 0.98
C ILE A 471 -21.96 -23.27 1.02
N ASP A 472 -23.05 -23.87 0.55
CA ASP A 472 -24.34 -23.19 0.47
C ASP A 472 -24.89 -22.88 1.87
N GLU A 473 -24.77 -23.81 2.82
CA GLU A 473 -25.11 -23.57 4.25
C GLU A 473 -24.30 -22.41 4.85
N LEU A 474 -22.99 -22.34 4.55
CA LEU A 474 -22.13 -21.24 4.98
C LEU A 474 -22.54 -19.90 4.38
N LEU A 475 -22.78 -19.86 3.06
CA LEU A 475 -23.22 -18.64 2.37
C LEU A 475 -24.53 -18.12 2.96
N ASP A 476 -25.51 -18.99 3.18
CA ASP A 476 -26.79 -18.63 3.79
C ASP A 476 -26.59 -18.12 5.23
N PHE A 477 -25.75 -18.77 6.02
CA PHE A 477 -25.44 -18.32 7.39
C PHE A 477 -24.77 -16.94 7.40
N ILE A 478 -23.80 -16.69 6.50
CA ILE A 478 -23.13 -15.39 6.37
C ILE A 478 -24.18 -14.33 6.01
N LEU A 479 -25.04 -14.60 5.02
CA LEU A 479 -26.08 -13.66 4.60
C LEU A 479 -27.06 -13.35 5.75
N GLN A 480 -27.57 -14.36 6.45
CA GLN A 480 -28.51 -14.16 7.55
C GLN A 480 -27.87 -13.45 8.75
N SER A 481 -26.58 -13.72 9.03
CA SER A 481 -25.84 -13.03 10.10
C SER A 481 -25.63 -11.55 9.78
N LEU A 482 -25.39 -11.21 8.51
CA LEU A 482 -25.30 -9.82 8.06
C LEU A 482 -26.68 -9.12 8.04
N LEU A 483 -27.73 -9.79 7.57
CA LEU A 483 -29.09 -9.23 7.51
C LEU A 483 -29.69 -8.98 8.90
N SER A 484 -29.51 -9.92 9.83
CA SER A 484 -29.94 -9.78 11.22
C SER A 484 -29.15 -8.71 11.98
N GLY A 485 -27.97 -8.33 11.48
CA GLY A 485 -27.05 -7.43 12.16
C GLY A 485 -26.24 -8.10 13.27
N ARG A 486 -26.22 -9.45 13.33
CA ARG A 486 -25.29 -10.22 14.17
C ARG A 486 -23.84 -9.88 13.80
N TRP A 487 -23.59 -9.71 12.50
CA TRP A 487 -22.31 -9.28 11.97
C TRP A 487 -22.44 -7.92 11.30
N THR A 488 -21.48 -7.04 11.59
CA THR A 488 -21.38 -5.72 11.00
C THR A 488 -20.14 -5.62 10.15
N LEU A 489 -20.31 -5.22 8.90
CA LEU A 489 -19.19 -4.93 8.00
C LEU A 489 -18.43 -3.69 8.48
N ARG A 490 -17.14 -3.62 8.19
CA ARG A 490 -16.25 -2.55 8.69
C ARG A 490 -16.29 -1.29 7.82
N ASP A 491 -16.41 -1.46 6.50
CA ASP A 491 -16.34 -0.38 5.53
C ASP A 491 -17.15 -0.67 4.24
N ALA A 492 -17.17 0.31 3.34
CA ALA A 492 -17.85 0.22 2.06
C ALA A 492 -17.23 -0.81 1.09
N GLY A 493 -15.93 -1.12 1.25
CA GLY A 493 -15.23 -2.13 0.46
C GLY A 493 -15.69 -3.55 0.81
N ALA A 494 -15.85 -3.84 2.11
CA ALA A 494 -16.39 -5.11 2.60
C ALA A 494 -17.84 -5.32 2.13
N LEU A 495 -18.67 -4.25 2.13
CA LEU A 495 -20.03 -4.31 1.57
C LEU A 495 -20.02 -4.57 0.06
N TYR A 496 -19.19 -3.85 -0.69
CA TYR A 496 -19.03 -4.08 -2.12
C TYR A 496 -18.63 -5.52 -2.41
N MET A 497 -17.66 -6.04 -1.67
CA MET A 497 -17.19 -7.42 -1.83
C MET A 497 -18.33 -8.42 -1.60
N ALA A 498 -19.10 -8.24 -0.53
CA ALA A 498 -20.20 -9.13 -0.22
C ALA A 498 -21.30 -9.09 -1.29
N VAL A 499 -21.74 -7.89 -1.68
CA VAL A 499 -22.73 -7.67 -2.73
C VAL A 499 -22.27 -8.30 -4.06
N TRP A 500 -21.00 -8.08 -4.44
CA TRP A 500 -20.41 -8.65 -5.64
C TRP A 500 -20.38 -10.18 -5.61
N CYS A 501 -19.93 -10.78 -4.50
CA CYS A 501 -19.89 -12.24 -4.36
C CYS A 501 -21.28 -12.87 -4.47
N TYR A 502 -22.29 -12.33 -3.77
CA TYR A 502 -23.66 -12.86 -3.85
C TYR A 502 -24.25 -12.71 -5.26
N CYS A 503 -24.04 -11.57 -5.93
CA CYS A 503 -24.47 -11.41 -7.32
C CYS A 503 -23.78 -12.43 -8.25
N LYS A 504 -22.47 -12.65 -8.09
CA LYS A 504 -21.73 -13.63 -8.86
C LYS A 504 -22.22 -15.05 -8.63
N LEU A 505 -22.56 -15.40 -7.39
CA LEU A 505 -23.11 -16.70 -7.00
C LEU A 505 -24.57 -16.91 -7.43
N GLY A 506 -25.15 -15.98 -8.19
CA GLY A 506 -26.55 -16.06 -8.63
C GLY A 506 -27.57 -15.72 -7.52
N GLN A 507 -27.11 -15.28 -6.35
CA GLN A 507 -27.93 -14.90 -5.20
C GLN A 507 -28.19 -13.38 -5.16
N ALA A 508 -28.61 -12.79 -6.28
CA ALA A 508 -28.81 -11.35 -6.43
C ALA A 508 -29.87 -10.77 -5.45
N GLU A 509 -30.88 -11.55 -5.06
CA GLU A 509 -31.86 -11.15 -4.03
C GLU A 509 -31.22 -10.94 -2.65
N GLY A 510 -30.29 -11.83 -2.28
CA GLY A 510 -29.51 -11.71 -1.05
C GLY A 510 -28.62 -10.48 -1.07
N ALA A 511 -27.93 -10.26 -2.20
CA ALA A 511 -27.11 -9.06 -2.41
C ALA A 511 -27.93 -7.77 -2.27
N TRP A 512 -29.11 -7.72 -2.90
CA TRP A 512 -30.03 -6.58 -2.81
C TRP A 512 -30.51 -6.34 -1.38
N SER A 513 -30.98 -7.39 -0.71
CA SER A 513 -31.47 -7.30 0.68
C SER A 513 -30.37 -6.81 1.63
N LEU A 514 -29.14 -7.28 1.44
CA LEU A 514 -27.98 -6.85 2.20
C LEU A 514 -27.68 -5.36 1.97
N PHE A 515 -27.67 -4.93 0.69
CA PHE A 515 -27.47 -3.53 0.35
C PHE A 515 -28.57 -2.64 0.95
N GLU A 516 -29.85 -2.98 0.80
CA GLU A 516 -30.95 -2.19 1.39
C GLU A 516 -30.88 -2.14 2.93
N ARG A 517 -30.42 -3.21 3.58
CA ARG A 517 -30.26 -3.27 5.04
C ARG A 517 -29.16 -2.33 5.55
N VAL A 518 -28.06 -2.23 4.81
CA VAL A 518 -26.83 -1.53 5.25
C VAL A 518 -26.75 -0.11 4.70
N ALA A 519 -27.01 0.07 3.40
CA ALA A 519 -26.82 1.30 2.64
C ALA A 519 -28.03 1.65 1.74
N GLY A 520 -29.22 1.14 2.09
CA GLY A 520 -30.47 1.50 1.42
C GLY A 520 -30.89 2.96 1.65
N PRO A 521 -31.97 3.41 0.98
CA PRO A 521 -32.43 4.79 1.04
C PRO A 521 -32.54 5.33 2.47
N GLY A 522 -31.89 6.46 2.73
CA GLY A 522 -31.94 7.15 4.03
C GLY A 522 -31.17 6.47 5.16
N ARG A 523 -30.49 5.34 4.91
CA ARG A 523 -29.60 4.69 5.89
C ARG A 523 -28.19 5.25 5.77
N ARG A 524 -27.53 5.41 6.92
CA ARG A 524 -26.13 5.80 7.00
C ARG A 524 -25.33 4.67 7.66
N PRO A 525 -24.42 4.02 6.92
CA PRO A 525 -23.55 3.02 7.51
C PRO A 525 -22.63 3.63 8.60
N PRO A 526 -22.22 2.86 9.63
CA PRO A 526 -21.42 3.37 10.75
C PRO A 526 -20.10 4.03 10.32
N TRP A 527 -19.46 3.52 9.27
CA TRP A 527 -18.18 4.03 8.76
C TRP A 527 -18.27 5.38 8.05
N VAL A 528 -19.48 5.86 7.73
CA VAL A 528 -19.68 7.19 7.14
C VAL A 528 -19.54 8.30 8.20
N GLU A 529 -19.84 8.02 9.47
CA GLU A 529 -19.73 9.01 10.56
C GLU A 529 -18.28 9.19 11.05
N ALA A 530 -17.46 8.13 11.01
CA ALA A 530 -16.06 8.17 11.46
C ALA A 530 -15.14 9.02 10.55
N SER A 531 -15.56 9.26 9.30
CA SER A 531 -14.79 10.01 8.29
C SER A 531 -15.17 11.49 8.23
N ALA A 532 -16.00 11.96 9.17
CA ALA A 532 -16.64 13.28 9.14
C ALA A 532 -15.70 14.43 9.53
N GLY A 533 -14.64 14.60 8.74
CA GLY A 533 -13.98 15.87 8.50
C GLY A 533 -14.06 16.18 7.00
N GLN A 534 -15.05 16.98 6.59
CA GLN A 534 -15.04 17.77 5.34
C GLN A 534 -15.31 17.11 3.96
N ARG A 535 -16.18 16.10 3.78
CA ARG A 535 -16.58 15.68 2.40
C ARG A 535 -18.09 15.59 2.16
N VAL A 536 -18.53 16.25 1.09
CA VAL A 536 -19.91 16.23 0.53
C VAL A 536 -20.30 14.82 0.07
N ASP A 537 -19.32 13.97 -0.26
CA ASP A 537 -19.47 12.55 -0.65
C ASP A 537 -20.13 11.67 0.43
N ALA A 538 -20.20 12.11 1.70
CA ALA A 538 -20.80 11.34 2.79
C ALA A 538 -22.33 11.11 2.66
N ARG A 539 -23.00 11.73 1.67
CA ARG A 539 -24.42 11.54 1.39
C ARG A 539 -24.71 10.51 0.29
N LEU A 540 -23.74 10.18 -0.56
CA LEU A 540 -23.97 9.28 -1.68
C LEU A 540 -23.92 7.81 -1.24
N PRO A 541 -24.69 6.92 -1.89
CA PRO A 541 -24.63 5.50 -1.59
C PRO A 541 -23.31 4.91 -2.10
N PRO A 542 -22.85 3.77 -1.56
CA PRO A 542 -21.63 3.10 -2.03
C PRO A 542 -21.69 2.77 -3.53
N LEU A 543 -21.08 3.62 -4.36
CA LEU A 543 -21.21 3.58 -5.83
C LEU A 543 -20.79 2.25 -6.45
N ARG A 544 -19.75 1.59 -5.90
CA ARG A 544 -19.33 0.27 -6.37
C ARG A 544 -20.41 -0.79 -6.15
N CYS A 545 -21.16 -0.74 -5.05
CA CYS A 545 -22.30 -1.64 -4.81
C CYS A 545 -23.42 -1.39 -5.82
N LEU A 546 -23.76 -0.12 -6.05
CA LEU A 546 -24.77 0.25 -7.05
C LEU A 546 -24.40 -0.30 -8.43
N SER A 547 -23.14 -0.16 -8.86
CA SER A 547 -22.68 -0.64 -10.17
C SER A 547 -22.94 -2.14 -10.36
N VAL A 548 -22.66 -2.94 -9.33
CA VAL A 548 -22.90 -4.40 -9.34
C VAL A 548 -24.38 -4.72 -9.38
N LEU A 549 -25.18 -4.06 -8.54
CA LEU A 549 -26.61 -4.29 -8.47
C LEU A 549 -27.35 -3.84 -9.74
N MET A 550 -26.88 -2.77 -10.39
CA MET A 550 -27.38 -2.31 -11.69
C MET A 550 -27.10 -3.36 -12.76
N LEU A 551 -25.88 -3.91 -12.81
CA LEU A 551 -25.55 -5.00 -13.73
C LEU A 551 -26.37 -6.26 -13.44
N ALA A 552 -26.57 -6.61 -12.17
CA ALA A 552 -27.40 -7.73 -11.76
C ALA A 552 -28.87 -7.55 -12.17
N ALA A 553 -29.42 -6.35 -12.01
CA ALA A 553 -30.77 -6.01 -12.46
C ALA A 553 -30.91 -6.13 -13.99
N GLU A 554 -29.91 -5.68 -14.75
CA GLU A 554 -29.87 -5.84 -16.22
C GLU A 554 -29.82 -7.33 -16.61
N ARG A 555 -28.96 -8.13 -15.95
CA ARG A 555 -28.86 -9.59 -16.18
C ARG A 555 -30.17 -10.33 -15.89
N LEU A 556 -30.88 -9.92 -14.84
CA LEU A 556 -32.19 -10.46 -14.47
C LEU A 556 -33.35 -9.88 -15.29
N GLN A 557 -33.08 -8.93 -16.19
CA GLN A 557 -34.09 -8.19 -16.95
C GLN A 557 -35.17 -7.55 -16.04
N ASP A 558 -34.73 -6.99 -14.90
CA ASP A 558 -35.59 -6.27 -13.96
C ASP A 558 -35.42 -4.74 -14.12
N PRO A 559 -36.17 -4.10 -15.05
CA PRO A 559 -36.05 -2.67 -15.32
C PRO A 559 -36.52 -1.81 -14.15
N ARG A 560 -37.37 -2.33 -13.25
CA ARG A 560 -37.89 -1.60 -12.08
C ARG A 560 -36.81 -1.42 -11.03
N ARG A 561 -36.05 -2.50 -10.76
CA ARG A 561 -34.89 -2.42 -9.86
C ARG A 561 -33.80 -1.52 -10.41
N ALA A 562 -33.48 -1.65 -11.68
CA ALA A 562 -32.51 -0.75 -12.33
C ALA A 562 -32.94 0.72 -12.20
N ALA A 563 -34.21 1.03 -12.51
CA ALA A 563 -34.75 2.38 -12.35
C ALA A 563 -34.75 2.86 -10.89
N ARG A 564 -35.06 2.00 -9.92
CA ARG A 564 -35.04 2.32 -8.49
C ARG A 564 -33.65 2.69 -8.00
N LEU A 565 -32.60 1.96 -8.41
CA LEU A 565 -31.20 2.31 -8.05
C LEU A 565 -30.80 3.68 -8.62
N TRP A 566 -31.18 3.98 -9.86
CA TRP A 566 -30.95 5.29 -10.46
C TRP A 566 -31.72 6.41 -9.74
N LYS A 567 -32.98 6.17 -9.38
CA LYS A 567 -33.78 7.10 -8.58
C LYS A 567 -33.21 7.31 -7.18
N GLN A 568 -32.66 6.27 -6.54
CA GLN A 568 -31.98 6.39 -5.24
C GLN A 568 -30.78 7.33 -5.35
N LEU A 569 -29.90 7.11 -6.33
CA LEU A 569 -28.74 7.98 -6.57
C LEU A 569 -29.18 9.43 -6.87
N ALA A 570 -30.26 9.60 -7.64
CA ALA A 570 -30.84 10.91 -7.94
C ALA A 570 -31.39 11.62 -6.68
N ALA A 571 -32.08 10.88 -5.81
CA ALA A 571 -32.68 11.38 -4.59
C ALA A 571 -31.63 11.83 -3.57
N GLU A 572 -30.52 11.10 -3.44
CA GLU A 572 -29.46 11.38 -2.47
C GLU A 572 -28.49 12.50 -2.93
N SER A 573 -28.43 12.78 -4.23
CA SER A 573 -27.64 13.89 -4.79
C SER A 573 -28.30 15.25 -4.56
N ALA A 574 -27.57 16.23 -4.03
CA ALA A 574 -28.00 17.63 -3.96
C ALA A 574 -27.75 18.43 -5.26
N VAL A 575 -26.97 17.88 -6.19
CA VAL A 575 -26.61 18.52 -7.48
C VAL A 575 -27.70 18.23 -8.51
N GLY A 576 -28.30 19.28 -9.07
CA GLY A 576 -29.40 19.19 -10.04
C GLY A 576 -29.00 18.47 -11.33
N GLU A 577 -27.79 18.74 -11.85
CA GLU A 577 -27.25 18.12 -13.05
C GLU A 577 -27.10 16.61 -12.89
N LEU A 578 -26.52 16.17 -11.76
CA LEU A 578 -26.38 14.74 -11.45
C LEU A 578 -27.75 14.08 -11.28
N ARG A 579 -28.68 14.76 -10.60
CA ARG A 579 -30.05 14.26 -10.42
C ARG A 579 -30.75 14.06 -11.76
N ALA A 580 -30.66 15.03 -12.67
CA ALA A 580 -31.22 14.91 -14.01
C ALA A 580 -30.58 13.75 -14.80
N ALA A 581 -29.24 13.64 -14.76
CA ALA A 581 -28.50 12.58 -15.43
C ALA A 581 -28.89 11.17 -14.95
N CYS A 582 -29.05 10.98 -13.64
CA CYS A 582 -29.51 9.71 -13.06
C CYS A 582 -30.95 9.39 -13.50
N LEU A 583 -31.83 10.39 -13.53
CA LEU A 583 -33.22 10.19 -13.96
C LEU A 583 -33.33 9.87 -15.46
N HIS A 584 -32.45 10.41 -16.31
CA HIS A 584 -32.34 9.94 -17.70
C HIS A 584 -32.06 8.44 -17.78
N CYS A 585 -31.14 7.93 -16.94
CA CYS A 585 -30.84 6.49 -16.88
C CYS A 585 -32.03 5.65 -16.39
N ALA A 586 -32.80 6.16 -15.42
CA ALA A 586 -34.03 5.50 -14.97
C ALA A 586 -35.10 5.41 -16.08
N VAL A 587 -35.31 6.51 -16.82
CA VAL A 587 -36.20 6.57 -17.99
C VAL A 587 -35.78 5.55 -19.04
N LEU A 588 -34.48 5.48 -19.34
CA LEU A 588 -33.91 4.54 -20.31
C LEU A 588 -34.13 3.08 -19.92
N ALA A 589 -33.87 2.72 -18.65
CA ALA A 589 -34.06 1.36 -18.17
C ALA A 589 -35.52 0.90 -18.34
N LEU A 590 -36.49 1.75 -18.01
CA LEU A 590 -37.91 1.46 -18.17
C LEU A 590 -38.34 1.41 -19.64
N ALA A 591 -37.89 2.37 -20.44
CA ALA A 591 -38.26 2.45 -21.85
C ALA A 591 -37.69 1.27 -22.66
N LYS A 592 -36.46 0.83 -22.38
CA LYS A 592 -35.85 -0.36 -23.01
C LYS A 592 -36.69 -1.62 -22.80
N ALA A 593 -37.39 -1.71 -21.66
CA ALA A 593 -38.30 -2.81 -21.35
C ALA A 593 -39.76 -2.56 -21.78
N GLY A 594 -40.02 -1.55 -22.62
CA GLY A 594 -41.37 -1.22 -23.13
C GLY A 594 -42.29 -0.54 -22.12
N ARG A 595 -41.77 -0.10 -20.96
CA ARG A 595 -42.56 0.48 -19.86
C ARG A 595 -42.69 2.00 -20.02
N HIS A 596 -43.21 2.41 -21.18
CA HIS A 596 -43.20 3.81 -21.62
C HIS A 596 -44.03 4.74 -20.71
N ALA A 597 -45.11 4.24 -20.10
CA ALA A 597 -45.95 5.04 -19.20
C ALA A 597 -45.20 5.50 -17.94
N GLU A 598 -44.43 4.62 -17.31
CA GLU A 598 -43.63 4.97 -16.13
C GLU A 598 -42.42 5.82 -16.51
N ALA A 599 -41.80 5.53 -17.65
CA ALA A 599 -40.75 6.37 -18.20
C ALA A 599 -41.25 7.82 -18.40
N ALA A 600 -42.44 8.00 -19.00
CA ALA A 600 -43.08 9.30 -19.16
C ALA A 600 -43.44 9.95 -17.81
N GLY A 601 -43.82 9.16 -16.80
CA GLY A 601 -44.04 9.65 -15.43
C GLY A 601 -42.80 10.29 -14.82
N ILE A 602 -41.62 9.67 -14.98
CA ILE A 602 -40.35 10.26 -14.53
C ILE A 602 -40.04 11.56 -15.29
N CYS A 603 -40.28 11.60 -16.61
CA CYS A 603 -40.11 12.80 -17.42
C CYS A 603 -40.99 13.96 -16.91
N ALA A 604 -42.25 13.69 -16.55
CA ALA A 604 -43.14 14.69 -15.96
C ALA A 604 -42.65 15.18 -14.59
N GLN A 605 -42.13 14.28 -13.75
CA GLN A 605 -41.50 14.65 -12.47
C GLN A 605 -40.30 15.57 -12.67
N MET A 606 -39.44 15.28 -13.66
CA MET A 606 -38.29 16.14 -13.99
C MET A 606 -38.73 17.55 -14.42
N GLN A 607 -39.80 17.67 -15.20
CA GLN A 607 -40.38 18.97 -15.59
C GLN A 607 -40.88 19.75 -14.37
N GLY A 608 -41.65 19.10 -13.50
CA GLY A 608 -42.17 19.72 -12.28
C GLY A 608 -41.09 20.15 -11.29
N ALA A 609 -39.96 19.44 -11.25
CA ALA A 609 -38.82 19.73 -10.38
C ALA A 609 -37.78 20.70 -10.96
N GLY A 610 -37.99 21.24 -12.19
CA GLY A 610 -37.04 22.14 -12.84
C GLY A 610 -35.74 21.46 -13.30
N LEU A 611 -35.73 20.14 -13.44
CA LEU A 611 -34.57 19.34 -13.87
C LEU A 611 -34.55 19.08 -15.39
N TRP A 612 -35.57 19.57 -16.10
CA TRP A 612 -35.73 19.36 -17.53
C TRP A 612 -34.78 20.22 -18.36
N GLY A 613 -34.12 19.63 -19.36
CA GLY A 613 -33.20 20.33 -20.26
C GLY A 613 -33.10 19.73 -21.66
N PRO A 614 -32.14 20.20 -22.49
CA PRO A 614 -31.99 19.73 -23.87
C PRO A 614 -31.77 18.22 -24.00
N ALA A 615 -31.03 17.61 -23.07
CA ALA A 615 -30.84 16.15 -23.03
C ALA A 615 -32.15 15.40 -22.77
N SER A 616 -32.98 15.91 -21.84
CA SER A 616 -34.30 15.34 -21.53
C SER A 616 -35.24 15.41 -22.74
N GLN A 617 -35.18 16.51 -23.49
CA GLN A 617 -35.95 16.69 -24.73
C GLN A 617 -35.54 15.67 -25.80
N GLN A 618 -34.23 15.56 -26.09
CA GLN A 618 -33.70 14.59 -27.05
C GLN A 618 -34.08 13.15 -26.68
N LEU A 619 -33.90 12.79 -25.40
CA LEU A 619 -34.25 11.48 -24.87
C LEU A 619 -35.74 11.16 -25.09
N CYS A 620 -36.64 12.07 -24.70
CA CYS A 620 -38.09 11.86 -24.83
C CYS A 620 -38.54 11.78 -26.29
N CYS A 621 -37.98 12.64 -27.15
CA CYS A 621 -38.22 12.60 -28.59
C CYS A 621 -37.77 11.27 -29.20
N ARG A 622 -36.57 10.80 -28.86
CA ARG A 622 -36.02 9.53 -29.35
C ARG A 622 -36.85 8.32 -28.93
N LEU A 623 -37.35 8.33 -27.70
CA LEU A 623 -38.14 7.25 -27.14
C LEU A 623 -39.65 7.34 -27.48
N GLY A 624 -40.09 8.42 -28.15
CA GLY A 624 -41.50 8.63 -28.46
C GLY A 624 -42.39 8.82 -27.23
N LEU A 625 -41.83 9.34 -26.13
CA LEU A 625 -42.57 9.59 -24.89
C LEU A 625 -43.40 10.87 -25.08
N ALA A 626 -44.73 10.74 -25.13
CA ALA A 626 -45.62 11.89 -25.23
C ALA A 626 -45.47 12.78 -23.98
N GLY A 627 -45.32 14.10 -24.18
CA GLY A 627 -45.27 15.11 -23.11
C GLY A 627 -46.63 15.32 -22.42
N GLY A 628 -47.26 14.23 -22.00
CA GLY A 628 -48.58 14.20 -21.40
C GLY A 628 -48.51 14.37 -19.88
N SER A 629 -49.44 15.17 -19.36
CA SER A 629 -49.73 15.35 -17.94
C SER A 629 -50.34 14.09 -17.32
N ALA A 630 -49.63 12.96 -17.35
CA ALA A 630 -50.00 11.83 -16.52
C ALA A 630 -49.87 12.31 -15.06
N MET A 631 -51.00 12.49 -14.38
CA MET A 631 -51.00 12.70 -12.94
C MET A 631 -50.16 11.57 -12.33
N ALA A 632 -49.10 11.95 -11.61
CA ALA A 632 -48.37 11.02 -10.79
C ALA A 632 -49.40 10.37 -9.85
N ASP A 633 -49.71 9.09 -10.07
CA ASP A 633 -50.40 8.32 -9.06
C ASP A 633 -49.48 8.34 -7.84
N ALA A 634 -49.92 9.08 -6.82
CA ALA A 634 -49.14 9.31 -5.63
C ALA A 634 -48.93 7.95 -4.97
N THR A 635 -47.66 7.54 -4.86
CA THR A 635 -47.12 6.28 -4.30
C THR A 635 -46.95 5.12 -5.28
N ASP A 636 -46.04 5.26 -6.26
CA ASP A 636 -45.36 4.10 -6.85
C ASP A 636 -44.67 3.31 -5.71
N PRO A 637 -44.99 2.03 -5.49
CA PRO A 637 -44.32 1.21 -4.47
C PRO A 637 -42.80 1.18 -4.62
N TRP A 638 -42.28 1.38 -5.84
CA TRP A 638 -40.84 1.43 -6.13
C TRP A 638 -40.18 2.75 -5.72
N ASP A 639 -40.96 3.78 -5.40
CA ASP A 639 -40.49 5.05 -4.86
C ASP A 639 -40.59 5.11 -3.33
N ALA A 640 -41.11 4.05 -2.69
CA ALA A 640 -41.22 3.96 -1.24
C ALA A 640 -39.83 4.03 -0.57
N GLY A 641 -39.71 4.91 0.41
CA GLY A 641 -38.49 5.12 1.20
C GLY A 641 -37.46 6.09 0.60
N LEU A 642 -37.65 6.54 -0.65
CA LEU A 642 -36.75 7.55 -1.25
C LEU A 642 -36.98 8.91 -0.60
N VAL A 643 -35.94 9.45 0.04
CA VAL A 643 -35.92 10.80 0.60
C VAL A 643 -35.10 11.70 -0.30
N TRP A 644 -35.75 12.67 -0.94
CA TRP A 644 -35.09 13.60 -1.85
C TRP A 644 -34.34 14.68 -1.07
N ALA A 645 -33.02 14.73 -1.25
CA ALA A 645 -32.20 15.80 -0.71
C ALA A 645 -32.66 17.17 -1.28
N PRO A 646 -32.58 18.25 -0.49
CA PRO A 646 -32.82 19.58 -1.03
C PRO A 646 -31.80 19.89 -2.12
N LEU A 647 -32.24 20.54 -3.20
CA LEU A 647 -31.33 21.06 -4.22
C LEU A 647 -30.52 22.21 -3.61
N GLU A 648 -29.20 22.14 -3.70
CA GLU A 648 -28.34 23.25 -3.29
C GLU A 648 -28.45 24.40 -4.31
N ALA A 649 -28.49 25.65 -3.83
CA ALA A 649 -28.42 26.81 -4.72
C ALA A 649 -27.10 26.75 -5.49
N ALA A 650 -27.14 27.11 -6.78
CA ALA A 650 -26.01 27.06 -7.72
C ALA A 650 -24.73 27.71 -7.18
N THR A 651 -23.98 26.93 -6.42
CA THR A 651 -22.65 27.25 -5.91
C THR A 651 -21.75 26.22 -6.59
N PRO A 652 -20.60 26.61 -7.17
CA PRO A 652 -19.73 25.65 -7.84
C PRO A 652 -19.46 24.47 -6.90
N PRO A 653 -19.60 23.21 -7.35
CA PRO A 653 -19.50 22.06 -6.47
C PRO A 653 -18.12 22.06 -5.83
N ALA A 654 -18.06 22.44 -4.55
CA ALA A 654 -16.84 22.44 -3.77
C ALA A 654 -16.31 21.00 -3.69
N LEU A 655 -15.06 20.80 -4.12
CA LEU A 655 -14.22 19.62 -3.82
C LEU A 655 -14.95 18.26 -3.86
N HIS A 656 -15.65 17.95 -4.96
CA HIS A 656 -16.28 16.64 -5.19
C HIS A 656 -15.41 15.78 -6.12
N HIS A 657 -15.31 14.47 -5.82
CA HIS A 657 -14.62 13.47 -6.63
C HIS A 657 -15.06 13.43 -8.12
N HIS A 658 -16.28 13.87 -8.45
CA HIS A 658 -16.83 13.90 -9.82
C HIS A 658 -17.10 15.32 -10.34
N SER A 659 -16.52 16.34 -9.69
CA SER A 659 -16.77 17.75 -10.02
C SER A 659 -16.36 18.14 -11.44
N GLN A 660 -15.39 17.45 -12.05
CA GLN A 660 -14.97 17.74 -13.42
C GLN A 660 -16.01 17.23 -14.43
N GLU A 661 -16.49 16.00 -14.28
CA GLU A 661 -17.51 15.39 -15.15
C GLU A 661 -18.82 16.17 -15.10
N LEU A 662 -19.23 16.62 -13.92
CA LEU A 662 -20.45 17.41 -13.74
C LEU A 662 -20.32 18.82 -14.33
N ARG A 663 -19.18 19.51 -14.12
CA ARG A 663 -18.91 20.82 -14.76
C ARG A 663 -18.85 20.72 -16.29
N LEU A 664 -18.30 19.63 -16.82
CA LEU A 664 -18.30 19.35 -18.26
C LEU A 664 -19.74 19.22 -18.79
N LEU A 665 -20.57 18.40 -18.13
CA LEU A 665 -21.97 18.23 -18.52
C LEU A 665 -22.73 19.58 -18.51
N GLU A 666 -22.52 20.39 -17.47
CA GLU A 666 -23.10 21.71 -17.36
C GLU A 666 -22.64 22.64 -18.50
N ALA A 667 -21.34 22.69 -18.79
CA ALA A 667 -20.76 23.50 -19.85
C ALA A 667 -21.27 23.11 -21.24
N VAL A 668 -21.32 21.80 -21.54
CA VAL A 668 -21.87 21.28 -22.80
C VAL A 668 -23.35 21.61 -22.92
N ARG A 669 -24.13 21.44 -21.83
CA ARG A 669 -25.56 21.80 -21.80
C ARG A 669 -25.76 23.28 -22.08
N ALA A 670 -25.02 24.15 -21.41
CA ALA A 670 -25.11 25.61 -21.58
C ALA A 670 -24.75 26.02 -23.02
N HIS A 671 -23.70 25.42 -23.59
CA HIS A 671 -23.32 25.65 -24.99
C HIS A 671 -24.44 25.24 -25.95
N CYS A 672 -24.99 24.02 -25.78
CA CYS A 672 -26.05 23.49 -26.63
C CYS A 672 -27.35 24.29 -26.55
N ALA A 673 -27.69 24.82 -25.38
CA ALA A 673 -28.88 25.64 -25.19
C ALA A 673 -28.85 26.97 -25.97
N GLY A 674 -27.65 27.46 -26.32
CA GLY A 674 -27.47 28.67 -27.12
C GLY A 674 -27.51 28.47 -28.64
N LEU A 675 -27.61 27.23 -29.13
CA LEU A 675 -27.58 26.90 -30.56
C LEU A 675 -28.97 26.95 -31.20
N ALA A 676 -29.09 27.63 -32.34
CA ALA A 676 -30.34 27.75 -33.08
C ALA A 676 -30.82 26.41 -33.68
N GLU A 677 -29.89 25.55 -34.10
CA GLU A 677 -30.16 24.24 -34.71
C GLU A 677 -30.31 23.10 -33.67
N GLY A 678 -30.17 23.42 -32.37
CA GLY A 678 -30.14 22.44 -31.29
C GLY A 678 -28.81 21.71 -31.16
N PRO A 679 -28.72 20.71 -30.26
CA PRO A 679 -27.49 19.98 -30.03
C PRO A 679 -27.19 19.01 -31.19
N SER A 680 -25.93 18.93 -31.59
CA SER A 680 -25.41 17.96 -32.56
C SER A 680 -24.15 17.32 -32.02
N ALA A 681 -23.81 16.14 -32.54
CA ALA A 681 -22.62 15.41 -32.10
C ALA A 681 -21.33 16.25 -32.25
N THR A 682 -21.18 17.00 -33.35
CA THR A 682 -20.05 17.91 -33.58
C THR A 682 -20.02 19.03 -32.55
N ALA A 683 -21.17 19.70 -32.31
CA ALA A 683 -21.25 20.78 -31.33
C ALA A 683 -20.96 20.31 -29.90
N VAL A 684 -21.39 19.09 -29.54
CA VAL A 684 -21.07 18.47 -28.26
C VAL A 684 -19.57 18.23 -28.14
N LEU A 685 -18.93 17.61 -29.14
CA LEU A 685 -17.48 17.38 -29.12
C LEU A 685 -16.68 18.68 -29.06
N ASP A 686 -17.10 19.73 -29.78
CA ASP A 686 -16.45 21.03 -29.77
C ASP A 686 -16.58 21.71 -28.40
N ALA A 687 -17.74 21.63 -27.76
CA ALA A 687 -17.93 22.11 -26.39
C ALA A 687 -17.06 21.34 -25.38
N MET A 688 -16.95 20.01 -25.53
CA MET A 688 -16.08 19.19 -24.69
C MET A 688 -14.60 19.56 -24.84
N ARG A 689 -14.15 19.79 -26.09
CA ARG A 689 -12.79 20.27 -26.40
C ARG A 689 -12.52 21.65 -25.82
N ALA A 690 -13.45 22.58 -25.98
CA ALA A 690 -13.31 23.94 -25.45
C ALA A 690 -13.20 23.94 -23.92
N PHE A 691 -14.02 23.14 -23.23
CA PHE A 691 -13.94 22.96 -21.79
C PHE A 691 -12.58 22.41 -21.36
N ALA A 692 -12.05 21.42 -22.08
CA ALA A 692 -10.76 20.83 -21.77
C ALA A 692 -9.59 21.79 -21.94
N LEU A 693 -9.55 22.53 -23.05
CA LEU A 693 -8.51 23.54 -23.27
C LEU A 693 -8.53 24.62 -22.17
N GLN A 694 -9.73 24.98 -21.67
CA GLN A 694 -9.86 25.89 -20.55
C GLN A 694 -9.30 25.30 -19.24
N GLN A 695 -9.55 24.04 -18.94
CA GLN A 695 -9.02 23.39 -17.73
C GLN A 695 -7.48 23.18 -17.82
N GLU A 696 -6.95 22.78 -18.98
CA GLU A 696 -5.50 22.65 -19.19
C GLU A 696 -4.77 23.98 -18.99
N SER A 697 -5.35 25.09 -19.46
CA SER A 697 -4.79 26.44 -19.25
C SER A 697 -4.69 26.85 -17.77
N GLN A 698 -5.41 26.14 -16.89
CA GLN A 698 -5.41 26.31 -15.44
C GLN A 698 -4.55 25.24 -14.74
N ASN A 699 -3.76 24.46 -15.47
CA ASN A 699 -2.99 23.30 -14.99
C ASN A 699 -3.85 22.22 -14.31
N ILE A 700 -5.13 22.12 -14.68
CA ILE A 700 -6.04 21.08 -14.17
C ILE A 700 -6.04 19.93 -15.17
N GLU A 701 -5.58 18.75 -14.77
CA GLU A 701 -5.64 17.54 -15.59
C GLU A 701 -7.10 17.17 -15.89
N VAL A 702 -7.42 16.97 -17.18
CA VAL A 702 -8.80 16.98 -17.69
C VAL A 702 -9.41 15.57 -17.76
N CYS A 703 -10.69 15.45 -17.39
CA CYS A 703 -11.48 14.23 -17.45
C CYS A 703 -11.71 13.57 -18.83
N CYS A 704 -11.12 14.05 -19.92
CA CYS A 704 -11.36 13.51 -21.25
C CYS A 704 -10.03 13.10 -21.90
N GLY A 705 -9.55 11.91 -21.56
CA GLY A 705 -8.23 11.38 -21.94
C GLY A 705 -7.84 11.48 -23.42
N VAL A 706 -8.82 11.47 -24.34
CA VAL A 706 -8.60 11.50 -25.81
C VAL A 706 -8.69 12.93 -26.40
N LEU A 707 -8.78 13.98 -25.58
CA LEU A 707 -8.99 15.36 -26.07
C LEU A 707 -7.73 16.06 -26.58
N ALA A 708 -6.53 15.55 -26.29
CA ALA A 708 -5.33 16.10 -26.89
C ALA A 708 -5.41 15.89 -28.42
N PRO A 709 -5.26 16.93 -29.26
CA PRO A 709 -5.33 16.83 -30.72
C PRO A 709 -4.45 15.69 -31.28
N ASP A 710 -3.29 15.46 -30.68
CA ASP A 710 -2.37 14.40 -31.09
C ASP A 710 -2.94 13.00 -30.79
N LYS A 711 -3.58 12.79 -29.63
CA LYS A 711 -4.25 11.51 -29.28
C LYS A 711 -5.39 11.19 -30.24
N ALA A 712 -6.22 12.19 -30.52
CA ALA A 712 -7.32 12.04 -31.47
C ALA A 712 -6.82 11.68 -32.88
N SER A 713 -5.69 12.26 -33.32
CA SER A 713 -5.11 11.97 -34.64
C SER A 713 -4.60 10.53 -34.79
N VAL A 714 -4.06 9.93 -33.71
CA VAL A 714 -3.65 8.52 -33.73
C VAL A 714 -4.87 7.62 -33.90
N LEU A 715 -5.91 7.85 -33.11
CA LEU A 715 -7.13 7.06 -33.19
C LEU A 715 -7.84 7.27 -34.54
N GLU A 716 -7.80 8.49 -35.09
CA GLU A 716 -8.29 8.81 -36.43
C GLU A 716 -7.60 7.96 -37.49
N GLU A 717 -6.28 7.86 -37.44
CA GLU A 717 -5.53 7.04 -38.38
C GLU A 717 -5.88 5.55 -38.27
N VAL A 718 -6.03 5.02 -37.06
CA VAL A 718 -6.44 3.63 -36.82
C VAL A 718 -7.84 3.37 -37.39
N VAL A 719 -8.81 4.21 -37.06
CA VAL A 719 -10.20 4.10 -37.53
C VAL A 719 -10.30 4.28 -39.04
N ARG A 720 -9.57 5.23 -39.63
CA ARG A 720 -9.52 5.47 -41.07
C ARG A 720 -8.95 4.29 -41.84
N ARG A 721 -7.89 3.65 -41.31
CA ARG A 721 -7.22 2.49 -41.94
C ARG A 721 -8.06 1.22 -41.85
N ARG A 722 -8.64 0.94 -40.68
CA ARG A 722 -9.33 -0.33 -40.41
C ARG A 722 -10.83 -0.29 -40.66
N ARG A 723 -11.42 0.91 -40.69
CA ARG A 723 -12.85 1.16 -40.90
C ARG A 723 -13.75 0.24 -40.05
N PRO A 724 -13.53 0.20 -38.72
CA PRO A 724 -14.34 -0.64 -37.85
C PRO A 724 -15.81 -0.22 -37.94
N ARG A 725 -16.71 -1.20 -37.78
CA ARG A 725 -18.17 -1.01 -37.61
C ARG A 725 -18.59 -1.23 -36.17
N VAL A 726 -17.87 -2.09 -35.45
CA VAL A 726 -18.13 -2.41 -34.04
C VAL A 726 -16.86 -2.14 -33.24
N ALA A 727 -16.96 -1.30 -32.22
CA ALA A 727 -15.86 -1.03 -31.29
C ALA A 727 -16.26 -1.39 -29.85
N LEU A 728 -15.29 -1.87 -29.07
CA LEU A 728 -15.40 -2.06 -27.63
C LEU A 728 -14.47 -1.07 -26.93
N GLU A 729 -15.00 -0.31 -25.98
CA GLU A 729 -14.27 0.63 -25.14
C GLU A 729 -14.35 0.21 -23.67
N LEU A 730 -13.19 0.07 -23.02
CA LEU A 730 -13.11 -0.14 -21.57
C LEU A 730 -12.64 1.17 -20.89
N GLY A 731 -13.56 1.83 -20.18
CA GLY A 731 -13.32 3.09 -19.48
C GLY A 731 -13.97 4.33 -20.12
N THR A 732 -15.30 4.40 -20.12
CA THR A 732 -16.12 5.46 -20.75
C THR A 732 -15.77 6.88 -20.26
N ARG A 733 -15.63 7.08 -18.94
CA ARG A 733 -15.43 8.36 -18.25
C ARG A 733 -16.47 9.43 -18.59
N THR A 734 -16.29 10.17 -19.68
CA THR A 734 -17.21 11.22 -20.16
C THR A 734 -17.93 10.84 -21.46
N GLY A 735 -17.57 9.72 -22.07
CA GLY A 735 -18.13 9.27 -23.35
C GLY A 735 -17.57 9.96 -24.59
N TYR A 736 -16.55 10.82 -24.46
CA TYR A 736 -15.97 11.54 -25.60
C TYR A 736 -15.53 10.59 -26.73
N ALA A 737 -14.74 9.56 -26.40
CA ALA A 737 -14.20 8.64 -27.39
C ALA A 737 -15.30 7.81 -28.05
N ALA A 738 -16.31 7.35 -27.31
CA ALA A 738 -17.50 6.71 -27.88
C ALA A 738 -18.24 7.62 -28.88
N ILE A 739 -18.55 8.88 -28.52
CA ILE A 739 -19.21 9.85 -29.43
C ILE A 739 -18.36 10.06 -30.69
N TRP A 740 -17.07 10.28 -30.50
CA TRP A 740 -16.13 10.52 -31.58
C TRP A 740 -16.01 9.31 -32.51
N MET A 741 -15.89 8.10 -31.97
CA MET A 741 -15.77 6.86 -32.77
C MET A 741 -17.04 6.63 -33.61
N VAL A 742 -18.23 6.80 -33.02
CA VAL A 742 -19.50 6.70 -33.77
C VAL A 742 -19.52 7.67 -34.94
N LEU A 743 -19.12 8.92 -34.73
CA LEU A 743 -19.10 9.93 -35.79
C LEU A 743 -18.10 9.61 -36.89
N GLN A 744 -16.87 9.22 -36.53
CA GLN A 744 -15.84 8.91 -37.53
C GLN A 744 -16.21 7.68 -38.35
N MET A 745 -16.67 6.60 -37.70
CA MET A 745 -17.10 5.39 -38.39
C MET A 745 -18.26 5.69 -39.37
N ARG A 746 -19.26 6.47 -38.94
CA ARG A 746 -20.36 6.92 -39.82
C ARG A 746 -19.87 7.80 -40.97
N GLY A 747 -18.95 8.73 -40.71
CA GLY A 747 -18.33 9.57 -41.73
C GLY A 747 -17.55 8.76 -42.79
N LEU A 748 -17.06 7.58 -42.42
CA LEU A 748 -16.39 6.62 -43.31
C LEU A 748 -17.37 5.64 -44.01
N GLY A 749 -18.68 5.83 -43.84
CA GLY A 749 -19.73 5.05 -44.51
C GLY A 749 -20.31 3.89 -43.69
N ALA A 750 -19.89 3.70 -42.43
CA ALA A 750 -20.49 2.71 -41.54
C ALA A 750 -21.77 3.28 -40.89
N ALA A 751 -22.88 3.31 -41.63
CA ALA A 751 -24.16 3.84 -41.14
C ALA A 751 -24.66 3.13 -39.88
N ASP A 752 -24.35 1.83 -39.76
CA ASP A 752 -24.68 0.97 -38.62
C ASP A 752 -23.53 0.84 -37.60
N ALA A 753 -22.63 1.84 -37.55
CA ALA A 753 -21.57 1.89 -36.56
C ALA A 753 -22.13 1.76 -35.13
N PHE A 754 -21.47 0.93 -34.33
CA PHE A 754 -21.91 0.58 -32.99
C PHE A 754 -20.73 0.53 -32.02
N VAL A 755 -20.89 1.11 -30.83
CA VAL A 755 -19.88 1.10 -29.77
C VAL A 755 -20.46 0.43 -28.54
N ILE A 756 -19.76 -0.56 -28.00
CA ILE A 756 -20.00 -1.05 -26.65
C ILE A 756 -19.00 -0.36 -25.72
N THR A 757 -19.47 0.28 -24.66
CA THR A 757 -18.60 0.95 -23.69
C THR A 757 -18.88 0.46 -22.27
N VAL A 758 -17.82 0.29 -21.47
CA VAL A 758 -17.89 -0.23 -20.10
C VAL A 758 -17.42 0.84 -19.12
N GLU A 759 -18.23 1.09 -18.09
CA GLU A 759 -17.92 2.02 -17.01
C GLU A 759 -18.22 1.40 -15.64
N SER A 760 -17.27 1.50 -14.72
CA SER A 760 -17.44 0.98 -13.36
C SER A 760 -18.17 1.98 -12.45
N ASP A 761 -18.05 3.27 -12.73
CA ASP A 761 -18.62 4.34 -11.92
C ASP A 761 -20.02 4.77 -12.43
N PRO A 762 -21.09 4.55 -11.64
CA PRO A 762 -22.45 4.91 -12.05
C PRO A 762 -22.66 6.41 -12.34
N ILE A 763 -21.90 7.31 -11.70
CA ILE A 763 -22.02 8.76 -11.91
C ILE A 763 -21.42 9.15 -13.26
N ARG A 764 -20.20 8.66 -13.54
CA ARG A 764 -19.55 8.87 -14.85
C ARG A 764 -20.41 8.34 -15.98
N TRP A 765 -21.01 7.18 -15.75
CA TRP A 765 -21.99 6.62 -16.66
C TRP A 765 -23.19 7.55 -16.89
N ALA A 766 -23.84 8.02 -15.82
CA ALA A 766 -25.02 8.89 -15.94
C ALA A 766 -24.71 10.18 -16.73
N VAL A 767 -23.51 10.73 -16.51
CA VAL A 767 -22.98 11.87 -17.27
C VAL A 767 -22.79 11.51 -18.74
N ALA A 768 -22.07 10.43 -19.04
CA ALA A 768 -21.80 9.98 -20.41
C ALA A 768 -23.10 9.70 -21.18
N GLN A 769 -24.08 9.05 -20.55
CA GLN A 769 -25.39 8.80 -21.16
C GLN A 769 -26.09 10.11 -21.54
N SER A 770 -26.07 11.11 -20.66
CA SER A 770 -26.67 12.41 -20.96
C SER A 770 -25.96 13.11 -22.13
N LEU A 771 -24.63 12.96 -22.24
CA LEU A 771 -23.85 13.47 -23.37
C LEU A 771 -24.14 12.70 -24.68
N PHE A 772 -24.39 11.39 -24.62
CA PHE A 772 -24.81 10.60 -25.78
C PHE A 772 -26.17 11.02 -26.31
N GLU A 773 -27.12 11.36 -25.43
CA GLU A 773 -28.42 11.91 -25.83
C GLU A 773 -28.26 13.28 -26.48
N LEU A 774 -27.46 14.18 -25.89
CA LEU A 774 -27.18 15.49 -26.49
C LEU A 774 -26.51 15.36 -27.85
N ALA A 775 -25.56 14.44 -28.01
CA ALA A 775 -24.88 14.21 -29.27
C ALA A 775 -25.76 13.50 -30.32
N GLY A 776 -26.92 12.96 -29.95
CA GLY A 776 -27.79 12.21 -30.87
C GLY A 776 -27.19 10.87 -31.33
N VAL A 777 -26.28 10.30 -30.54
CA VAL A 777 -25.59 9.03 -30.82
C VAL A 777 -26.00 7.90 -29.87
N ALA A 778 -26.86 8.16 -28.89
CA ALA A 778 -27.26 7.18 -27.87
C ALA A 778 -27.73 5.83 -28.43
N GLN A 779 -28.41 5.81 -29.58
CA GLN A 779 -28.87 4.58 -30.27
C GLN A 779 -27.73 3.75 -30.88
N ALA A 780 -26.54 4.32 -31.04
CA ALA A 780 -25.35 3.65 -31.57
C ALA A 780 -24.33 3.27 -30.46
N VAL A 781 -24.66 3.52 -29.20
CA VAL A 781 -23.80 3.21 -28.07
C VAL A 781 -24.56 2.32 -27.09
N GLN A 782 -24.12 1.08 -26.94
CA GLN A 782 -24.55 0.21 -25.85
C GLN A 782 -23.58 0.35 -24.70
N SER A 783 -24.12 0.53 -23.51
CA SER A 783 -23.27 0.78 -22.36
C SER A 783 -23.60 -0.16 -21.24
N LEU A 784 -22.55 -0.57 -20.51
CA LEU A 784 -22.62 -1.52 -19.42
C LEU A 784 -21.99 -0.89 -18.19
N VAL A 785 -22.80 -0.77 -17.13
CA VAL A 785 -22.35 -0.26 -15.83
C VAL A 785 -22.06 -1.42 -14.92
N GLY A 786 -20.85 -1.48 -14.38
CA GLY A 786 -20.45 -2.54 -13.45
C GLY A 786 -18.97 -2.89 -13.56
N PRO A 787 -18.51 -3.89 -12.78
CA PRO A 787 -17.15 -4.39 -12.86
C PRO A 787 -16.80 -4.85 -14.28
N PRO A 788 -15.64 -4.48 -14.86
CA PRO A 788 -15.29 -4.81 -16.24
C PRO A 788 -15.31 -6.31 -16.53
N CYS A 789 -14.81 -7.15 -15.63
CA CYS A 789 -14.83 -8.60 -15.76
C CYS A 789 -16.25 -9.17 -15.96
N ASP A 790 -17.26 -8.51 -15.39
CA ASP A 790 -18.67 -8.96 -15.44
C ASP A 790 -19.40 -8.36 -16.63
N CYS A 791 -19.06 -7.11 -16.97
CA CYS A 791 -19.58 -6.44 -18.16
C CYS A 791 -19.09 -7.11 -19.45
N LEU A 792 -17.85 -7.61 -19.48
CA LEU A 792 -17.30 -8.33 -20.64
C LEU A 792 -18.08 -9.62 -20.96
N GLU A 793 -18.54 -10.37 -19.95
CA GLU A 793 -19.44 -11.52 -20.16
C GLU A 793 -20.75 -11.12 -20.85
N VAL A 794 -21.31 -9.96 -20.46
CA VAL A 794 -22.53 -9.42 -21.05
C VAL A 794 -22.27 -8.90 -22.46
N ALA A 795 -21.15 -8.20 -22.69
CA ALA A 795 -20.75 -7.71 -24.01
C ALA A 795 -20.54 -8.86 -25.00
N ALA A 796 -19.89 -9.95 -24.58
CA ALA A 796 -19.74 -11.16 -25.39
C ALA A 796 -21.11 -11.77 -25.74
N SER A 797 -22.02 -11.83 -24.78
CA SER A 797 -23.40 -12.29 -25.02
C SER A 797 -24.15 -11.39 -26.03
N CYS A 798 -23.94 -10.07 -25.97
CA CYS A 798 -24.52 -9.11 -26.92
C CYS A 798 -23.98 -9.25 -28.34
N LEU A 799 -22.69 -9.54 -28.50
CA LEU A 799 -22.04 -9.71 -29.80
C LEU A 799 -22.21 -11.13 -30.38
N GLY A 800 -22.59 -12.09 -29.54
CA GLY A 800 -22.74 -13.49 -29.93
C GLY A 800 -21.39 -14.10 -30.33
N SER A 801 -21.29 -14.63 -31.55
CA SER A 801 -20.03 -15.18 -32.08
C SER A 801 -19.12 -14.15 -32.75
N ARG A 802 -19.46 -12.85 -32.69
CA ARG A 802 -18.66 -11.78 -33.29
C ARG A 802 -17.71 -11.21 -32.25
N SER A 803 -16.47 -10.93 -32.64
CA SER A 803 -15.58 -10.05 -31.88
C SER A 803 -15.83 -8.59 -32.26
N PRO A 804 -15.48 -7.61 -31.42
CA PRO A 804 -15.34 -6.24 -31.89
C PRO A 804 -14.24 -6.16 -32.99
N GLU A 805 -14.27 -5.10 -33.79
CA GLU A 805 -13.27 -4.82 -34.84
C GLU A 805 -12.20 -3.82 -34.36
N LEU A 806 -12.43 -3.19 -33.21
CA LEU A 806 -11.52 -2.28 -32.50
C LEU A 806 -11.73 -2.46 -31.00
N LEU A 807 -10.65 -2.63 -30.24
CA LEU A 807 -10.67 -2.57 -28.77
C LEU A 807 -9.88 -1.35 -28.30
N LEU A 808 -10.53 -0.46 -27.55
CA LEU A 808 -9.92 0.70 -26.90
C LEU A 808 -9.85 0.44 -25.39
N LEU A 809 -8.62 0.43 -24.86
CA LEU A 809 -8.31 0.32 -23.45
C LEU A 809 -7.78 1.65 -22.93
N ARG A 810 -8.13 1.98 -21.70
CA ARG A 810 -7.45 3.03 -20.95
C ARG A 810 -6.34 2.38 -20.11
N GLY A 811 -5.14 2.94 -20.19
CA GLY A 811 -3.99 2.54 -19.40
C GLY A 811 -4.05 3.09 -17.98
N HIS A 812 -4.02 2.18 -17.01
CA HIS A 812 -3.92 2.44 -15.58
C HIS A 812 -3.27 1.23 -14.87
N GLY A 813 -2.81 1.44 -13.63
CA GLY A 813 -2.15 0.40 -12.81
C GLY A 813 -3.08 -0.75 -12.39
N GLU A 814 -2.58 -1.69 -11.57
CA GLU A 814 -3.23 -2.97 -11.26
C GLU A 814 -4.15 -2.99 -10.03
N ALA A 815 -4.31 -1.87 -9.33
CA ALA A 815 -4.87 -1.85 -7.98
C ALA A 815 -6.31 -2.32 -7.85
N SER A 816 -7.14 -2.28 -8.92
CA SER A 816 -8.47 -2.94 -9.02
C SER A 816 -9.34 -2.33 -10.14
N PRO A 817 -9.85 -3.17 -11.06
CA PRO A 817 -9.06 -4.06 -11.90
C PRO A 817 -8.20 -3.24 -12.87
N GLY A 818 -6.91 -3.57 -12.96
CA GLY A 818 -6.01 -2.87 -13.89
C GLY A 818 -6.25 -3.23 -15.35
N SER A 819 -5.71 -2.40 -16.24
CA SER A 819 -5.86 -2.58 -17.69
C SER A 819 -5.32 -3.93 -18.19
N LEU A 820 -4.31 -4.51 -17.53
CA LEU A 820 -3.84 -5.87 -17.83
C LEU A 820 -4.95 -6.90 -17.59
N ARG A 821 -5.61 -6.81 -16.44
CA ARG A 821 -6.68 -7.74 -16.10
C ARG A 821 -7.87 -7.59 -17.05
N GLU A 822 -8.19 -6.37 -17.43
CA GLU A 822 -9.24 -6.09 -18.41
C GLU A 822 -8.92 -6.70 -19.78
N LEU A 823 -7.66 -6.62 -20.25
CA LEU A 823 -7.23 -7.30 -21.47
C LEU A 823 -7.35 -8.83 -21.33
N GLN A 824 -6.89 -9.41 -20.22
CA GLN A 824 -6.98 -10.85 -19.97
C GLN A 824 -8.42 -11.35 -19.92
N ASP A 825 -9.32 -10.60 -19.29
CA ASP A 825 -10.73 -10.94 -19.24
C ASP A 825 -11.37 -10.79 -20.65
N ALA A 826 -10.93 -9.83 -21.46
CA ALA A 826 -11.33 -9.70 -22.86
C ALA A 826 -10.80 -10.88 -23.71
N GLU A 827 -9.58 -11.35 -23.49
CA GLU A 827 -9.03 -12.55 -24.13
C GLU A 827 -9.90 -13.77 -23.80
N ARG A 828 -10.19 -13.98 -22.51
CA ARG A 828 -11.00 -15.10 -22.01
C ARG A 828 -12.42 -15.11 -22.57
N THR A 829 -13.00 -13.93 -22.81
CA THR A 829 -14.37 -13.77 -23.31
C THR A 829 -14.44 -13.69 -24.84
N GLY A 830 -13.29 -13.79 -25.55
CA GLY A 830 -13.24 -13.70 -27.01
C GLY A 830 -13.52 -12.29 -27.56
N LEU A 831 -13.33 -11.26 -26.73
CA LEU A 831 -13.59 -9.86 -27.06
C LEU A 831 -12.34 -9.10 -27.54
N VAL A 832 -11.19 -9.78 -27.62
CA VAL A 832 -10.03 -9.25 -28.34
C VAL A 832 -10.28 -9.40 -29.84
N PRO A 833 -10.12 -8.32 -30.64
CA PRO A 833 -10.46 -8.35 -32.07
C PRO A 833 -9.55 -9.31 -32.86
N GLU A 834 -10.14 -10.18 -33.68
CA GLU A 834 -9.40 -11.00 -34.65
C GLU A 834 -8.88 -10.12 -35.80
N ASP A 835 -7.57 -10.13 -36.05
CA ASP A 835 -6.94 -9.28 -37.07
C ASP A 835 -7.34 -7.79 -36.93
N GLY A 836 -7.55 -7.30 -35.72
CA GLY A 836 -7.97 -5.92 -35.46
C GLY A 836 -7.02 -5.16 -34.53
N PRO A 837 -7.13 -3.82 -34.51
CA PRO A 837 -6.38 -2.97 -33.59
C PRO A 837 -6.88 -3.08 -32.15
N VAL A 838 -5.92 -3.27 -31.23
CA VAL A 838 -6.04 -2.96 -29.80
C VAL A 838 -5.30 -1.65 -29.56
N VAL A 839 -6.00 -0.64 -29.06
CA VAL A 839 -5.43 0.68 -28.76
C VAL A 839 -5.43 0.89 -27.26
N VAL A 840 -4.28 1.27 -26.69
CA VAL A 840 -4.14 1.62 -25.28
C VAL A 840 -3.86 3.12 -25.19
N ASP A 841 -4.84 3.88 -24.73
CA ASP A 841 -4.68 5.28 -24.33
C ASP A 841 -3.96 5.34 -22.97
N HIS A 842 -3.28 6.45 -22.65
CA HIS A 842 -2.58 6.62 -21.38
C HIS A 842 -1.52 5.53 -21.11
N ALA A 843 -0.83 5.08 -22.16
CA ALA A 843 0.13 4.00 -22.08
C ALA A 843 1.38 4.37 -21.25
N LEU A 844 1.75 5.65 -21.21
CA LEU A 844 2.87 6.15 -20.40
C LEU A 844 2.42 6.88 -19.15
N TRP A 845 1.38 7.72 -19.23
CA TRP A 845 0.90 8.53 -18.10
C TRP A 845 -0.62 8.47 -17.94
N PRO A 846 -1.14 8.04 -16.77
CA PRO A 846 -0.42 7.48 -15.61
C PRO A 846 0.22 6.11 -15.87
N GLY A 847 0.03 5.53 -17.06
CA GLY A 847 0.78 4.40 -17.56
C GLY A 847 0.12 3.04 -17.30
N ALA A 848 0.49 2.05 -18.09
CA ALA A 848 0.08 0.66 -17.88
C ALA A 848 1.27 -0.29 -18.12
N PRO A 849 2.32 -0.22 -17.29
CA PRO A 849 3.60 -0.86 -17.60
C PRO A 849 3.47 -2.39 -17.75
N LEU A 850 2.71 -3.04 -16.87
CA LEU A 850 2.50 -4.49 -16.93
C LEU A 850 1.65 -4.91 -18.13
N LEU A 851 0.67 -4.10 -18.55
CA LEU A 851 -0.09 -4.33 -19.78
C LEU A 851 0.82 -4.25 -21.02
N LEU A 852 1.62 -3.19 -21.13
CA LEU A 852 2.52 -3.02 -22.28
C LEU A 852 3.55 -4.14 -22.38
N TRP A 853 4.09 -4.55 -21.24
CA TRP A 853 5.01 -5.68 -21.17
C TRP A 853 4.34 -7.00 -21.55
N HIS A 854 3.15 -7.27 -21.02
CA HIS A 854 2.36 -8.44 -21.40
C HIS A 854 2.15 -8.48 -22.91
N MET A 855 1.67 -7.38 -23.51
CA MET A 855 1.46 -7.31 -24.95
C MET A 855 2.78 -7.53 -25.72
N HIS A 856 3.88 -6.89 -25.32
CA HIS A 856 5.17 -7.02 -26.00
C HIS A 856 5.76 -8.43 -25.96
N ARG A 857 5.60 -9.15 -24.85
CA ARG A 857 6.14 -10.50 -24.68
C ARG A 857 5.35 -11.58 -25.42
N ARG A 858 4.14 -11.24 -25.87
CA ARG A 858 3.18 -12.15 -26.46
C ARG A 858 3.22 -12.01 -27.99
N PRO A 859 3.65 -13.04 -28.74
CA PRO A 859 3.85 -12.95 -30.19
C PRO A 859 2.60 -12.52 -30.97
N LYS A 860 1.41 -12.76 -30.44
CA LYS A 860 0.15 -12.35 -31.07
C LYS A 860 -0.06 -10.84 -31.12
N TYR A 861 0.63 -10.04 -30.31
CA TYR A 861 0.48 -8.59 -30.27
C TYR A 861 1.66 -7.93 -30.96
N ASP A 862 1.43 -7.32 -32.12
CA ASP A 862 2.43 -6.47 -32.79
C ASP A 862 2.32 -5.05 -32.23
N VAL A 863 3.06 -4.75 -31.15
CA VAL A 863 2.94 -3.49 -30.39
C VAL A 863 3.79 -2.37 -30.98
N SER A 864 3.16 -1.25 -31.31
CA SER A 864 3.80 0.02 -31.66
C SER A 864 3.52 1.08 -30.60
N LEU A 865 4.57 1.63 -29.99
CA LEU A 865 4.47 2.75 -29.06
C LEU A 865 4.62 4.09 -29.79
N LEU A 866 3.63 4.97 -29.62
CA LEU A 866 3.56 6.28 -30.26
C LEU A 866 3.69 7.36 -29.18
N ALA A 867 4.84 8.04 -29.16
CA ALA A 867 5.11 9.14 -28.25
C ALA A 867 4.44 10.43 -28.72
N LEU A 868 3.68 11.05 -27.83
CA LEU A 868 2.93 12.27 -28.09
C LEU A 868 3.65 13.48 -27.48
N SER A 869 3.96 14.47 -28.30
CA SER A 869 4.57 15.74 -27.86
C SER A 869 3.52 16.85 -27.81
N GLY A 870 3.58 17.72 -26.80
CA GLY A 870 2.77 18.95 -26.79
C GLY A 870 3.20 19.95 -27.88
N ALA A 871 2.53 21.11 -27.93
CA ALA A 871 2.80 22.17 -28.90
C ALA A 871 4.27 22.66 -28.93
N ASP A 872 5.01 22.49 -27.84
CA ASP A 872 6.43 22.86 -27.72
C ASP A 872 7.40 21.86 -28.38
N ARG A 873 6.94 20.65 -28.71
CA ARG A 873 7.72 19.54 -29.30
C ARG A 873 8.99 19.15 -28.54
N LYS A 874 9.16 19.59 -27.29
CA LYS A 874 10.39 19.40 -26.50
C LYS A 874 10.28 18.25 -25.49
N GLN A 875 9.08 17.91 -25.03
CA GLN A 875 8.86 16.91 -23.99
C GLN A 875 7.72 15.95 -24.39
N VAL A 876 7.95 14.65 -24.16
CA VAL A 876 6.91 13.62 -24.30
C VAL A 876 5.91 13.79 -23.16
N ARG A 877 4.62 13.92 -23.50
CA ARG A 877 3.54 14.07 -22.51
C ARG A 877 2.90 12.73 -22.14
N ASP A 878 2.80 11.82 -23.11
CA ASP A 878 2.17 10.51 -22.94
C ASP A 878 2.52 9.60 -24.14
N TRP A 879 2.16 8.33 -24.05
CA TRP A 879 2.17 7.37 -25.15
C TRP A 879 0.76 6.88 -25.48
N ILE A 880 0.54 6.55 -26.75
CA ILE A 880 -0.50 5.61 -27.16
C ILE A 880 0.19 4.34 -27.65
N ALA A 881 -0.26 3.18 -27.16
CA ALA A 881 0.14 1.91 -27.74
C ALA A 881 -0.92 1.47 -28.76
N VAL A 882 -0.50 1.14 -29.97
CA VAL A 882 -1.34 0.51 -30.99
C VAL A 882 -0.79 -0.87 -31.24
N SER A 883 -1.62 -1.89 -31.08
CA SER A 883 -1.25 -3.26 -31.39
C SER A 883 -2.18 -3.88 -32.41
N TYR A 884 -1.62 -4.58 -33.38
CA TYR A 884 -2.39 -5.41 -34.31
C TYR A 884 -2.31 -6.87 -33.87
N VAL A 885 -3.47 -7.46 -33.60
CA VAL A 885 -3.56 -8.86 -33.18
C VAL A 885 -3.32 -9.76 -34.39
N GLN A 886 -2.31 -10.61 -34.34
CA GLN A 886 -2.02 -11.60 -35.38
C GLN A 886 -2.78 -12.89 -35.11
N ARG A 887 -3.25 -13.56 -36.18
CA ARG A 887 -3.70 -14.96 -36.10
C ARG A 887 -2.54 -15.87 -35.73
N SER A 888 -2.47 -16.25 -34.45
CA SER A 888 -1.55 -17.27 -33.96
C SER A 888 -2.25 -18.62 -33.86
N GLU A 889 -1.50 -19.71 -34.05
CA GLU A 889 -1.88 -21.04 -33.54
C GLU A 889 -2.11 -20.93 -32.02
N ALA A 890 -3.00 -21.78 -31.47
CA ALA A 890 -3.40 -21.73 -30.08
C ALA A 890 -2.17 -21.69 -29.14
N GLU A 891 -2.00 -20.58 -28.41
CA GLU A 891 -0.94 -20.44 -27.42
C GLU A 891 -1.17 -21.47 -26.30
N THR A 892 -0.21 -22.36 -26.09
CA THR A 892 -0.25 -23.34 -24.99
C THR A 892 -0.13 -22.63 -23.63
N GLU A 893 -0.77 -23.14 -22.56
CA GLU A 893 -0.66 -22.55 -21.20
C GLU A 893 0.80 -22.35 -20.75
N GLU A 894 1.71 -23.30 -21.06
CA GLU A 894 3.15 -23.15 -20.78
C GLU A 894 3.79 -21.93 -21.48
N SER A 895 3.32 -21.56 -22.67
CA SER A 895 3.79 -20.37 -23.40
C SER A 895 3.24 -19.06 -22.81
N ILE A 896 2.04 -19.12 -22.21
CA ILE A 896 1.43 -18.00 -21.48
C ILE A 896 2.22 -17.75 -20.20
N ASP A 897 2.52 -18.81 -19.45
CA ASP A 897 3.26 -18.73 -18.18
C ASP A 897 4.72 -18.30 -18.40
N ALA A 898 5.38 -18.76 -19.47
CA ALA A 898 6.73 -18.30 -19.84
C ALA A 898 6.76 -16.82 -20.30
N ALA A 899 5.65 -16.30 -20.85
CA ALA A 899 5.49 -14.90 -21.22
C ALA A 899 5.07 -14.01 -20.03
N ALA A 900 4.52 -14.60 -18.96
CA ALA A 900 4.05 -13.91 -17.76
C ALA A 900 5.16 -13.46 -16.80
N GLY A 901 6.42 -13.82 -17.05
CA GLY A 901 7.56 -13.32 -16.27
C GLY A 901 7.60 -11.80 -16.29
N THR A 902 7.47 -11.16 -15.13
CA THR A 902 7.55 -9.71 -14.99
C THR A 902 9.00 -9.26 -15.02
N PHE A 903 9.29 -8.24 -15.83
CA PHE A 903 10.56 -7.52 -15.73
C PHE A 903 10.58 -6.86 -14.33
N PRO A 904 11.57 -7.15 -13.45
CA PRO A 904 11.53 -6.74 -12.04
C PRO A 904 11.27 -5.25 -11.82
N GLU A 905 11.73 -4.42 -12.75
CA GLU A 905 11.58 -2.96 -12.71
C GLU A 905 10.15 -2.47 -12.97
N LEU A 906 9.25 -3.30 -13.52
CA LEU A 906 7.88 -2.90 -13.89
C LEU A 906 6.87 -2.98 -12.74
N ALA A 907 7.07 -3.87 -11.76
CA ALA A 907 6.18 -3.96 -10.60
C ALA A 907 6.18 -2.67 -9.75
N PRO A 908 7.34 -2.04 -9.47
CA PRO A 908 7.43 -0.70 -8.90
C PRO A 908 6.65 0.35 -9.69
N LEU A 909 6.86 0.37 -11.01
CA LEU A 909 6.19 1.33 -11.90
C LEU A 909 4.68 1.11 -11.93
N ALA A 910 4.20 -0.12 -11.87
CA ALA A 910 2.77 -0.41 -11.77
C ALA A 910 2.17 0.10 -10.46
N GLY A 911 2.85 -0.10 -9.32
CA GLY A 911 2.41 0.41 -8.02
C GLY A 911 2.42 1.94 -7.95
N GLU A 912 3.39 2.60 -8.59
CA GLU A 912 3.40 4.07 -8.72
C GLU A 912 2.29 4.57 -9.64
N SER A 913 2.10 3.91 -10.79
CA SER A 913 1.00 4.19 -11.73
C SER A 913 -0.36 4.11 -11.04
N ASP A 914 -0.57 3.11 -10.19
CA ASP A 914 -1.77 2.97 -9.36
C ASP A 914 -2.02 4.15 -8.45
N ARG A 915 -0.97 4.65 -7.80
CA ARG A 915 -1.08 5.84 -6.94
C ARG A 915 -1.42 7.08 -7.76
N PHE A 916 -0.76 7.26 -8.91
CA PHE A 916 -1.07 8.38 -9.80
C PHE A 916 -2.49 8.29 -10.35
N TRP A 917 -2.94 7.09 -10.74
CA TRP A 917 -4.30 6.84 -11.18
C TRP A 917 -5.29 7.19 -10.07
N GLN A 918 -5.14 6.62 -8.86
CA GLN A 918 -6.02 6.92 -7.72
C GLN A 918 -6.05 8.41 -7.37
N ARG A 919 -4.89 9.07 -7.41
CA ARG A 919 -4.78 10.52 -7.18
C ARG A 919 -5.43 11.34 -8.29
N SER A 920 -5.35 10.89 -9.56
CA SER A 920 -6.01 11.56 -10.71
C SER A 920 -7.54 11.55 -10.61
N LEU A 921 -8.11 10.63 -9.82
CA LEU A 921 -9.55 10.58 -9.54
C LEU A 921 -9.97 11.60 -8.47
N SER A 922 -9.04 12.19 -7.68
CA SER A 922 -9.36 13.16 -6.62
C SER A 922 -8.32 14.31 -6.52
N PRO A 923 -8.42 15.35 -7.38
CA PRO A 923 -7.46 16.47 -7.44
C PRO A 923 -7.36 17.30 -6.15
N ALA A 924 -8.37 17.22 -5.27
CA ALA A 924 -8.47 17.96 -4.01
C ALA A 924 -7.38 17.62 -2.96
N ALA A 925 -6.75 16.44 -3.06
CA ALA A 925 -5.77 15.96 -2.08
C ALA A 925 -4.37 16.59 -2.23
N TRP A 926 -4.21 17.54 -3.16
CA TRP A 926 -2.90 17.95 -3.67
C TRP A 926 -2.22 19.09 -2.89
N ASP A 927 -2.96 19.92 -2.17
CA ASP A 927 -2.41 21.14 -1.55
C ASP A 927 -1.62 20.90 -0.24
N ALA A 928 -1.35 19.65 0.16
CA ALA A 928 -0.89 19.31 1.51
C ALA A 928 0.53 18.69 1.64
N GLY A 929 1.30 18.46 0.57
CA GLY A 929 2.59 17.73 0.64
C GLY A 929 3.74 18.35 -0.17
N GLY A 930 4.89 18.57 0.48
CA GLY A 930 6.03 19.38 0.02
C GLY A 930 6.95 18.83 -1.09
N ARG A 931 6.44 18.12 -2.10
CA ARG A 931 7.16 17.87 -3.38
C ARG A 931 6.28 18.31 -4.56
N SER A 932 6.88 18.91 -5.59
CA SER A 932 6.12 19.34 -6.76
C SER A 932 5.63 18.11 -7.55
N TYR A 933 4.31 17.96 -7.75
CA TYR A 933 3.69 16.91 -8.59
C TYR A 933 4.40 16.68 -9.92
N ALA A 934 4.82 17.79 -10.53
CA ALA A 934 5.47 17.80 -11.81
C ALA A 934 6.76 16.98 -11.77
N GLU A 935 7.52 17.07 -10.67
CA GLU A 935 8.77 16.33 -10.47
C GLU A 935 8.51 14.83 -10.31
N GLU A 936 7.50 14.43 -9.53
CA GLU A 936 7.13 13.02 -9.36
C GLU A 936 6.66 12.40 -10.69
N ARG A 937 5.81 13.13 -11.43
CA ARG A 937 5.32 12.74 -12.76
C ARG A 937 6.48 12.59 -13.75
N GLU A 938 7.37 13.58 -13.84
CA GLU A 938 8.51 13.54 -14.76
C GLU A 938 9.45 12.38 -14.45
N ARG A 939 9.75 12.15 -13.17
CA ARG A 939 10.59 11.03 -12.73
C ARG A 939 9.96 9.67 -13.04
N PHE A 940 8.64 9.55 -12.87
CA PHE A 940 7.91 8.34 -13.25
C PHE A 940 7.96 8.11 -14.76
N MET A 941 7.59 9.10 -15.58
CA MET A 941 7.61 8.98 -17.04
C MET A 941 9.01 8.64 -17.55
N PHE A 942 10.06 9.25 -16.98
CA PHE A 942 11.45 8.98 -17.34
C PHE A 942 11.85 7.53 -17.06
N ARG A 943 11.58 7.02 -15.84
CA ARG A 943 11.90 5.63 -15.50
C ARG A 943 11.10 4.63 -16.33
N SER A 944 9.83 4.91 -16.59
CA SER A 944 9.01 4.10 -17.51
C SER A 944 9.61 4.07 -18.92
N CYS A 945 10.03 5.22 -19.45
CA CYS A 945 10.71 5.28 -20.75
C CYS A 945 12.01 4.46 -20.76
N ALA A 946 12.84 4.58 -19.73
CA ALA A 946 14.12 3.88 -19.62
C ALA A 946 13.92 2.35 -19.53
N ALA A 947 13.03 1.89 -18.65
CA ALA A 947 12.73 0.46 -18.47
C ALA A 947 12.25 -0.19 -19.78
N PHE A 948 11.37 0.49 -20.54
CA PHE A 948 10.91 -0.03 -21.82
C PHE A 948 11.98 0.01 -22.92
N GLN A 949 12.85 1.02 -22.93
CA GLN A 949 13.98 1.07 -23.86
C GLN A 949 14.97 -0.08 -23.62
N GLU A 950 15.27 -0.39 -22.36
CA GLU A 950 16.13 -1.52 -21.99
C GLU A 950 15.50 -2.87 -22.36
N ALA A 951 14.18 -2.97 -22.21
CA ALA A 951 13.37 -4.09 -22.70
C ALA A 951 13.31 -4.22 -24.24
N GLY A 952 13.85 -3.26 -25.00
CA GLY A 952 13.81 -3.26 -26.48
C GLY A 952 12.51 -2.71 -27.09
N LEU A 953 11.65 -2.09 -26.29
CA LEU A 953 10.44 -1.37 -26.71
C LEU A 953 10.76 0.11 -26.91
N HIS A 954 10.78 0.57 -28.16
CA HIS A 954 11.05 1.96 -28.49
C HIS A 954 9.77 2.70 -28.89
N ALA A 955 9.54 3.87 -28.28
CA ALA A 955 8.48 4.77 -28.69
C ALA A 955 8.93 5.64 -29.87
N SER A 956 8.09 5.70 -30.90
CA SER A 956 8.28 6.54 -32.08
C SER A 956 7.48 7.84 -31.95
N MET A 957 8.07 8.98 -32.32
CA MET A 957 7.38 10.27 -32.20
C MET A 957 6.24 10.38 -33.22
N TRP A 958 5.06 10.75 -32.72
CA TRP A 958 3.90 11.04 -33.53
C TRP A 958 3.77 12.55 -33.76
N LEU A 959 3.62 12.96 -35.01
CA LEU A 959 3.31 14.34 -35.38
C LEU A 959 1.86 14.42 -35.88
N ALA A 960 1.19 15.55 -35.71
CA ALA A 960 -0.18 15.75 -36.21
C ALA A 960 -0.34 15.52 -37.73
N SER A 961 0.76 15.43 -38.50
CA SER A 961 0.79 15.07 -39.93
C SER A 961 1.02 13.57 -40.20
N GLY A 962 1.00 12.71 -39.17
CA GLY A 962 1.36 11.29 -39.24
C GLY A 962 2.74 10.97 -38.64
N PRO A 963 3.24 9.72 -38.77
CA PRO A 963 4.56 9.35 -38.26
C PRO A 963 5.64 10.25 -38.87
N ALA A 964 6.62 10.67 -38.08
CA ALA A 964 7.69 11.54 -38.55
C ALA A 964 8.45 10.87 -39.73
N ALA A 965 8.19 11.33 -40.95
CA ALA A 965 8.80 10.79 -42.18
C ALA A 965 10.29 11.15 -42.33
N ASP A 966 10.83 11.99 -41.43
CA ASP A 966 12.21 12.48 -41.46
C ASP A 966 13.09 11.71 -40.45
N PRO A 967 14.13 10.97 -40.90
CA PRO A 967 15.10 10.31 -40.04
C PRO A 967 15.76 11.25 -39.02
N ALA A 968 15.90 12.55 -39.32
CA ALA A 968 16.45 13.53 -38.40
C ALA A 968 15.47 13.89 -37.27
N ALA A 969 14.16 13.92 -37.55
CA ALA A 969 13.12 14.11 -36.54
C ALA A 969 12.95 12.87 -35.65
N ALA A 970 13.07 11.66 -36.21
CA ALA A 970 13.11 10.41 -35.45
C ALA A 970 14.37 10.32 -34.55
N ALA A 971 15.53 10.77 -35.05
CA ALA A 971 16.76 10.87 -34.26
C ALA A 971 16.69 11.96 -33.17
N HIS A 972 16.01 13.08 -33.44
CA HIS A 972 15.73 14.12 -32.44
C HIS A 972 14.76 13.60 -31.37
N ALA A 973 13.78 12.78 -31.74
CA ALA A 973 12.84 12.15 -30.82
C ALA A 973 13.50 11.12 -29.88
N SER A 974 14.38 10.26 -30.41
CA SER A 974 15.22 9.38 -29.56
C SER A 974 16.08 10.19 -28.59
N ARG A 975 16.59 11.36 -29.01
CA ARG A 975 17.33 12.27 -28.14
C ARG A 975 16.43 13.00 -27.15
N ALA A 976 15.20 13.36 -27.48
CA ALA A 976 14.26 14.03 -26.59
C ALA A 976 13.72 13.08 -25.50
N CYS A 977 13.48 11.80 -25.84
CA CYS A 977 13.22 10.75 -24.85
C CYS A 977 14.44 10.46 -23.95
N ALA A 978 15.65 10.78 -24.41
CA ALA A 978 16.91 10.58 -23.69
C ALA A 978 17.52 11.88 -23.10
N ALA A 979 16.89 13.04 -23.29
CA ALA A 979 17.47 14.33 -22.93
C ALA A 979 17.19 14.64 -21.47
N LEU A 980 18.23 14.48 -20.65
CA LEU A 980 18.32 15.06 -19.32
C LEU A 980 18.09 16.59 -19.41
N PRO A 981 17.40 17.22 -18.45
CA PRO A 981 17.52 18.65 -18.24
C PRO A 981 19.00 18.96 -17.99
N GLN A 982 19.64 19.76 -18.86
CA GLN A 982 21.07 20.10 -18.76
C GLN A 982 21.44 20.89 -17.49
N ASP A 983 20.46 21.33 -16.69
CA ASP A 983 20.68 22.02 -15.42
C ASP A 983 20.77 21.06 -14.22
N TRP A 984 20.61 19.75 -14.42
CA TRP A 984 20.79 18.74 -13.37
C TRP A 984 22.24 18.26 -13.27
N SER A 985 23.19 19.18 -13.10
CA SER A 985 24.60 18.83 -12.84
C SER A 985 24.88 18.36 -11.39
N GLY A 986 23.83 18.07 -10.61
CA GLY A 986 23.95 17.38 -9.32
C GLY A 986 23.63 15.90 -9.46
N SER A 987 24.66 15.05 -9.41
CA SER A 987 24.60 13.58 -9.21
C SER A 987 24.27 12.64 -10.40
N HIS A 988 24.66 13.00 -11.63
CA HIS A 988 24.45 12.12 -12.79
C HIS A 988 25.32 10.85 -12.88
N ASP A 989 26.27 10.63 -11.96
CA ASP A 989 27.18 9.45 -11.99
C ASP A 989 26.87 8.37 -10.92
N ALA A 990 25.77 8.46 -10.16
CA ALA A 990 25.54 7.60 -8.99
C ALA A 990 24.43 6.54 -9.11
N TYR A 991 23.75 6.41 -10.26
CA TYR A 991 22.48 5.66 -10.34
C TYR A 991 22.40 4.56 -11.42
N TRP A 992 23.53 4.14 -12.00
CA TRP A 992 23.63 2.90 -12.78
C TRP A 992 24.81 2.05 -12.25
N PRO A 993 24.68 0.72 -12.08
CA PRO A 993 25.79 -0.11 -11.60
C PRO A 993 26.99 -0.08 -12.57
N PRO A 994 28.24 -0.01 -12.08
CA PRO A 994 29.45 -0.21 -12.90
C PRO A 994 29.64 -1.64 -13.45
N ALA A 995 28.63 -2.51 -13.43
CA ALA A 995 28.82 -3.95 -13.58
C ALA A 995 28.61 -4.54 -15.00
N VAL A 996 28.36 -3.75 -16.05
CA VAL A 996 28.15 -4.29 -17.43
C VAL A 996 29.07 -3.66 -18.50
N GLN A 997 30.18 -3.01 -18.10
CA GLN A 997 31.21 -2.56 -19.06
C GLN A 997 32.45 -3.47 -19.15
N ALA A 998 32.46 -4.62 -18.48
CA ALA A 998 33.52 -5.62 -18.64
C ALA A 998 33.05 -6.78 -19.54
N GLY A 999 33.10 -6.57 -20.85
CA GLY A 999 32.84 -7.62 -21.84
C GLY A 999 32.74 -7.09 -23.26
N LYS A 1000 33.88 -6.70 -23.85
CA LYS A 1000 34.09 -6.83 -25.29
C LYS A 1000 34.32 -8.29 -25.65
#